data_AF-A0A4Y6Q0Q0-F1
#
_entry.id   AF-A0A4Y6Q0Q0-F1
#
_cell.length_a   1.000
_cell.length_b   1.000
_cell.length_c   1.000
_cell.angle_alpha   90.00
_cell.angle_beta   90.00
_cell.angle_gamma   90.00
#
_symmetry.space_group_name_H-M   'P 1'
#
loop_
_entity.id
_entity.type
_entity.pdbx_description
1 polymer ?
#
loop_
_entity_poly.entity_id
_entity_poly.type
_entity_poly.pdbx_seq_one_letter_code
_entity_poly.pdbx_strand_id
1 'polypeptide(L)'
;MTMRRPHSKQVRLVTALALSCLVGMAGCGDSETGGSGGTLTNNAANNDTNNEPGFDLSLAAAVDVKLDPARAVYKVGATVTPQATVLNGNGEPMPGAEVTWTVEPADAVTDESGAYKLDAEGELTFEACTVEAGVEGAPVCGKKRIVVDDAPPTVEVISPAPGEWLNPGTAAEITVEGKVTDTHSDVHAFVNGRGVDLDDQGNFTTTIDAEFGINHIEVVATDGRTSATGQALLDVLWAPNYYATANTASETAFGFDDGLVLDLGQRFFDDGQAPQQPDETTYMTDDLVDILVLLVKNIDFMSQIPDPVLDTESGQLRITDLALGEPQVMLELTDGGAEMFIWIPDVELTTQGGISFDQQVLDLTGSIDAEIAGFASLSIDKPGAGQQFVANVDEVDISIQSAESNFASPEANAVFALAESALRGKIEEMVIGTLRSQFVDELPTLLTDALNSIEQQLTDLSFDLDTEFTDPLTITLNGEVSDFATTYRNSMTATIGTNITANQPPALTTSPGIPLATSYTEELPLFESSRAQVGVRLALLNGLLHTLWETGFLEIDLTDLMPDQYAGITEQANLSVKLQPVLSRPKAGEPYDFILRAGQMEIEADLANQTDVYAVNLEVGILMSLADNAISITVPDEPQVTTWVKSTTGDRSVLNANAIKSLVLGQVWPQIEETLKQGLSFELPVPSLSGISDLAPTLTALEVEFLLNRPVDYRNGFIIFDALLQGTLPLGQ
;
A
#
# COMPACT_ATOMS: atom_id res chain seq x y z
N MET A 1 20.77 15.37 -23.25
CA MET A 1 22.26 15.41 -23.28
C MET A 1 22.83 13.98 -23.23
N THR A 2 24.16 13.82 -23.24
CA THR A 2 24.84 12.50 -23.37
C THR A 2 24.68 11.58 -22.15
N MET A 3 24.39 10.29 -22.40
CA MET A 3 24.45 9.23 -21.40
C MET A 3 25.87 9.02 -20.84
N ARG A 4 25.97 8.65 -19.56
CA ARG A 4 27.18 8.03 -18.97
C ARG A 4 26.82 6.84 -18.08
N ARG A 5 27.10 5.63 -18.57
CA ARG A 5 27.30 4.44 -17.71
C ARG A 5 28.74 4.41 -17.19
N PRO A 6 28.98 3.84 -15.99
CA PRO A 6 30.25 3.20 -15.67
C PRO A 6 30.18 1.67 -15.81
N HIS A 7 31.29 1.06 -16.22
CA HIS A 7 31.49 -0.40 -16.28
C HIS A 7 31.64 -0.98 -14.86
N SER A 8 30.85 -1.98 -14.45
CA SER A 8 31.00 -3.42 -14.75
C SER A 8 32.39 -4.00 -14.41
N LYS A 9 32.45 -4.87 -13.39
CA LYS A 9 33.49 -5.90 -13.23
C LYS A 9 32.83 -7.27 -13.09
N GLN A 10 32.93 -8.09 -14.14
CA GLN A 10 32.62 -9.51 -14.05
C GLN A 10 33.81 -10.28 -13.44
N VAL A 11 33.51 -11.30 -12.64
CA VAL A 11 34.40 -12.45 -12.48
C VAL A 11 33.58 -13.69 -12.82
N ARG A 12 33.87 -14.31 -13.98
CA ARG A 12 33.34 -15.61 -14.38
C ARG A 12 34.50 -16.60 -14.43
N LEU A 13 34.38 -17.74 -13.76
CA LEU A 13 35.28 -18.88 -13.97
C LEU A 13 34.55 -20.24 -13.92
N VAL A 14 33.61 -20.41 -14.84
CA VAL A 14 33.68 -21.47 -15.87
C VAL A 14 34.16 -22.86 -15.39
N THR A 15 33.17 -23.71 -15.13
CA THR A 15 33.06 -25.11 -15.64
C THR A 15 33.68 -26.29 -14.86
N ALA A 16 32.76 -27.08 -14.31
CA ALA A 16 32.68 -28.56 -14.24
C ALA A 16 33.86 -29.40 -13.71
N LEU A 17 33.48 -30.40 -12.89
CA LEU A 17 33.80 -31.79 -13.19
C LEU A 17 32.63 -32.70 -12.76
N ALA A 18 32.54 -33.88 -13.38
CA ALA A 18 31.62 -34.94 -12.99
C ALA A 18 32.40 -36.25 -12.81
N LEU A 19 31.79 -37.18 -12.06
CA LEU A 19 32.11 -38.60 -11.99
C LEU A 19 33.36 -39.03 -11.18
N SER A 20 33.28 -40.27 -10.67
CA SER A 20 34.32 -41.11 -10.07
C SER A 20 34.84 -40.78 -8.65
N CYS A 21 34.45 -41.63 -7.70
CA CYS A 21 35.30 -42.08 -6.58
C CYS A 21 34.92 -43.54 -6.27
N LEU A 22 35.88 -44.46 -6.36
CA LEU A 22 35.72 -45.89 -6.03
C LEU A 22 37.11 -46.46 -5.69
N VAL A 23 37.19 -47.27 -4.63
CA VAL A 23 38.40 -47.90 -4.06
C VAL A 23 39.38 -46.93 -3.38
N GLY A 24 39.86 -47.24 -2.16
CA GLY A 24 41.13 -46.63 -1.72
C GLY A 24 41.55 -46.53 -0.25
N MET A 25 41.02 -47.28 0.74
CA MET A 25 41.70 -47.41 2.04
C MET A 25 41.65 -48.84 2.60
N ALA A 26 42.83 -49.39 2.93
CA ALA A 26 43.02 -50.67 3.59
C ALA A 26 44.41 -50.72 4.28
N GLY A 27 44.45 -51.27 5.49
CA GLY A 27 45.68 -51.50 6.28
C GLY A 27 46.25 -50.28 6.99
N CYS A 28 46.99 -50.38 8.11
CA CYS A 28 47.26 -51.50 9.05
C CYS A 28 47.39 -50.87 10.46
N GLY A 29 47.16 -51.52 11.59
CA GLY A 29 47.78 -52.74 12.13
C GLY A 29 48.01 -52.51 13.65
N ASP A 30 48.66 -53.37 14.44
CA ASP A 30 49.27 -54.69 14.18
C ASP A 30 49.55 -55.43 15.53
N SER A 31 50.23 -56.59 15.48
CA SER A 31 50.85 -57.37 16.59
C SER A 31 49.91 -58.17 17.52
N GLU A 32 50.25 -59.36 18.05
CA GLU A 32 51.32 -60.37 17.78
C GLU A 32 50.86 -61.69 18.48
N THR A 33 51.28 -62.94 18.20
CA THR A 33 52.25 -63.64 17.31
C THR A 33 51.56 -64.91 16.72
N GLY A 34 52.11 -65.75 15.83
CA GLY A 34 53.39 -65.78 15.10
C GLY A 34 53.88 -67.23 14.86
N GLY A 35 54.81 -67.44 13.92
CA GLY A 35 55.57 -68.70 13.77
C GLY A 35 55.10 -69.66 12.66
N SER A 36 55.86 -69.73 11.56
CA SER A 36 55.81 -70.84 10.59
C SER A 36 56.91 -71.86 10.91
N GLY A 37 56.63 -73.16 10.81
CA GLY A 37 57.60 -74.21 11.09
C GLY A 37 57.08 -75.62 10.79
N GLY A 38 57.27 -76.09 9.56
CA GLY A 38 56.86 -77.44 9.14
C GLY A 38 57.97 -78.48 9.26
N THR A 39 57.76 -79.54 10.06
CA THR A 39 58.39 -80.86 9.90
C THR A 39 57.40 -81.96 10.31
N LEU A 40 57.49 -83.14 9.69
CA LEU A 40 56.58 -84.28 9.84
C LEU A 40 56.86 -85.14 11.09
N THR A 41 55.82 -85.75 11.70
CA THR A 41 55.85 -87.17 12.15
C THR A 41 54.45 -87.79 12.39
N ASN A 42 54.19 -88.90 11.68
CA ASN A 42 53.46 -90.13 12.06
C ASN A 42 52.23 -90.17 12.99
N ASN A 43 51.23 -90.92 12.51
CA ASN A 43 50.41 -91.92 13.23
C ASN A 43 49.81 -91.59 14.61
N ALA A 44 48.49 -91.44 14.63
CA ALA A 44 47.63 -92.50 15.16
C ALA A 44 46.31 -92.53 14.37
N ALA A 45 45.63 -93.68 14.34
CA ALA A 45 44.26 -93.73 13.85
C ALA A 45 43.31 -93.28 14.97
N ASN A 46 42.29 -92.50 14.61
CA ASN A 46 41.04 -92.53 15.33
C ASN A 46 39.91 -92.43 14.31
N ASN A 47 39.00 -93.41 14.31
CA ASN A 47 37.69 -93.23 13.69
C ASN A 47 36.93 -92.25 14.59
N ASP A 48 36.55 -91.10 14.05
CA ASP A 48 35.43 -90.36 14.62
C ASP A 48 34.53 -89.88 13.48
N THR A 49 33.61 -90.76 13.08
CA THR A 49 32.57 -90.47 12.09
C THR A 49 31.44 -89.69 12.75
N ASN A 50 31.76 -88.47 13.22
CA ASN A 50 30.76 -87.49 13.55
C ASN A 50 30.15 -86.98 12.25
N ASN A 51 29.14 -87.71 11.79
CA ASN A 51 28.13 -87.16 10.90
C ASN A 51 27.37 -86.07 11.67
N GLU A 52 27.94 -84.87 11.74
CA GLU A 52 27.12 -83.68 11.55
C GLU A 52 26.28 -83.91 10.29
N PRO A 53 24.95 -83.72 10.33
CA PRO A 53 24.11 -83.93 9.17
C PRO A 53 24.47 -82.89 8.11
N GLY A 54 25.26 -83.30 7.11
CA GLY A 54 25.65 -82.43 6.01
C GLY A 54 24.41 -81.94 5.28
N PHE A 55 24.10 -80.66 5.44
CA PHE A 55 22.98 -80.00 4.76
C PHE A 55 23.05 -80.25 3.26
N ASP A 56 21.96 -80.75 2.68
CA ASP A 56 21.89 -80.94 1.24
C ASP A 56 21.70 -79.58 0.57
N LEU A 57 22.81 -78.99 0.12
CA LEU A 57 22.85 -77.66 -0.48
C LEU A 57 22.11 -77.58 -1.84
N SER A 58 21.54 -78.68 -2.34
CA SER A 58 20.59 -78.65 -3.46
C SER A 58 19.15 -78.32 -3.04
N LEU A 59 18.80 -78.43 -1.76
CA LEU A 59 17.52 -77.99 -1.19
C LEU A 59 17.46 -76.46 -1.06
N ALA A 60 16.23 -75.93 -0.95
CA ALA A 60 15.97 -74.52 -0.74
C ALA A 60 16.59 -74.01 0.58
N ALA A 61 17.17 -72.80 0.54
CA ALA A 61 17.77 -72.13 1.69
C ALA A 61 17.36 -70.65 1.82
N ALA A 62 16.86 -70.01 0.75
CA ALA A 62 16.25 -68.69 0.81
C ALA A 62 15.14 -68.52 -0.25
N VAL A 63 14.26 -67.55 -0.04
CA VAL A 63 13.27 -67.10 -1.04
C VAL A 63 13.32 -65.57 -1.12
N ASP A 64 13.64 -65.05 -2.30
CA ASP A 64 13.58 -63.62 -2.63
C ASP A 64 12.19 -63.27 -3.18
N VAL A 65 11.55 -62.22 -2.66
CA VAL A 65 10.16 -61.85 -2.98
C VAL A 65 10.09 -60.44 -3.55
N LYS A 66 9.49 -60.32 -4.73
CA LYS A 66 9.29 -59.08 -5.47
C LYS A 66 7.82 -58.93 -5.87
N LEU A 67 7.43 -57.70 -6.19
CA LEU A 67 6.10 -57.32 -6.66
C LEU A 67 6.25 -56.53 -7.95
N ASP A 68 5.40 -56.80 -8.93
CA ASP A 68 5.37 -56.14 -10.24
C ASP A 68 3.99 -55.49 -10.45
N PRO A 69 3.90 -54.16 -10.72
CA PRO A 69 4.98 -53.19 -10.79
C PRO A 69 5.63 -52.93 -9.41
N ALA A 70 6.95 -52.80 -9.37
CA ALA A 70 7.67 -52.44 -8.16
C ALA A 70 7.49 -50.95 -7.83
N ARG A 71 6.99 -50.64 -6.62
CA ARG A 71 6.84 -49.27 -6.10
C ARG A 71 7.34 -49.17 -4.65
N ALA A 72 7.56 -47.94 -4.19
CA ALA A 72 7.76 -47.65 -2.77
C ALA A 72 6.42 -47.72 -2.00
N VAL A 73 5.40 -47.08 -2.57
CA VAL A 73 4.02 -46.98 -2.05
C VAL A 73 3.04 -47.32 -3.18
N TYR A 74 1.92 -47.96 -2.82
CA TYR A 74 0.86 -48.37 -3.74
C TYR A 74 -0.45 -47.67 -3.37
N LYS A 75 -1.32 -47.41 -4.35
CA LYS A 75 -2.66 -46.83 -4.11
C LYS A 75 -3.71 -47.93 -3.90
N VAL A 76 -4.82 -47.61 -3.23
CA VAL A 76 -5.99 -48.49 -3.18
C VAL A 76 -6.51 -48.73 -4.60
N GLY A 77 -7.03 -49.94 -4.85
CA GLY A 77 -7.45 -50.40 -6.17
C GLY A 77 -6.30 -50.77 -7.12
N ALA A 78 -5.02 -50.59 -6.75
CA ALA A 78 -3.90 -51.04 -7.56
C ALA A 78 -3.82 -52.59 -7.57
N THR A 79 -3.42 -53.17 -8.70
CA THR A 79 -3.15 -54.62 -8.83
C THR A 79 -1.64 -54.87 -8.85
N VAL A 80 -1.17 -55.87 -8.09
CA VAL A 80 0.24 -56.27 -7.99
C VAL A 80 0.41 -57.77 -8.23
N THR A 81 1.44 -58.16 -8.97
CA THR A 81 1.79 -59.56 -9.21
C THR A 81 3.02 -59.95 -8.37
N PRO A 82 2.87 -60.78 -7.32
CA PRO A 82 4.00 -61.25 -6.54
C PRO A 82 4.83 -62.30 -7.30
N GLN A 83 6.14 -62.23 -7.14
CA GLN A 83 7.12 -63.09 -7.79
C GLN A 83 8.11 -63.60 -6.74
N ALA A 84 8.32 -64.92 -6.68
CA ALA A 84 9.27 -65.56 -5.77
C ALA A 84 10.43 -66.17 -6.56
N THR A 85 11.66 -65.98 -6.07
CA THR A 85 12.84 -66.69 -6.54
C THR A 85 13.40 -67.53 -5.39
N VAL A 86 13.17 -68.84 -5.45
CA VAL A 86 13.73 -69.81 -4.50
C VAL A 86 15.21 -70.02 -4.83
N LEU A 87 16.08 -69.95 -3.82
CA LEU A 87 17.53 -70.16 -3.92
C LEU A 87 17.94 -71.41 -3.14
N ASN A 88 18.85 -72.20 -3.69
CA ASN A 88 19.42 -73.38 -3.03
C ASN A 88 20.47 -72.98 -1.96
N GLY A 89 21.02 -73.97 -1.24
CA GLY A 89 22.10 -73.78 -0.25
C GLY A 89 23.42 -73.21 -0.79
N ASN A 90 23.61 -73.15 -2.12
CA ASN A 90 24.74 -72.48 -2.77
C ASN A 90 24.41 -71.04 -3.21
N GLY A 91 23.16 -70.57 -3.04
CA GLY A 91 22.68 -69.27 -3.51
C GLY A 91 22.25 -69.24 -4.99
N GLU A 92 22.14 -70.39 -5.65
CA GLU A 92 21.71 -70.50 -7.05
C GLU A 92 20.17 -70.60 -7.14
N PRO A 93 19.51 -69.97 -8.13
CA PRO A 93 18.07 -70.13 -8.34
C PRO A 93 17.65 -71.59 -8.61
N MET A 94 16.50 -71.98 -8.07
CA MET A 94 15.86 -73.29 -8.27
C MET A 94 14.67 -73.17 -9.24
N PRO A 95 14.82 -73.40 -10.55
CA PRO A 95 13.75 -73.16 -11.51
C PRO A 95 12.66 -74.22 -11.38
N GLY A 96 11.41 -73.79 -11.19
CA GLY A 96 10.26 -74.67 -11.03
C GLY A 96 9.99 -75.17 -9.60
N ALA A 97 10.65 -74.61 -8.58
CA ALA A 97 10.26 -74.81 -7.19
C ALA A 97 8.88 -74.17 -6.91
N GLU A 98 7.94 -74.94 -6.36
CA GLU A 98 6.60 -74.45 -6.03
C GLU A 98 6.59 -73.71 -4.68
N VAL A 99 5.82 -72.61 -4.63
CA VAL A 99 5.62 -71.79 -3.42
C VAL A 99 4.13 -71.56 -3.15
N THR A 100 3.76 -71.45 -1.88
CA THR A 100 2.45 -70.98 -1.42
C THR A 100 2.56 -69.52 -0.99
N TRP A 101 1.64 -68.67 -1.47
CA TRP A 101 1.53 -67.27 -1.07
C TRP A 101 0.57 -67.08 0.10
N THR A 102 0.95 -66.20 1.02
CA THR A 102 0.07 -65.64 2.06
C THR A 102 0.26 -64.12 2.09
N VAL A 103 -0.82 -63.39 2.38
CA VAL A 103 -0.80 -61.94 2.57
C VAL A 103 -1.41 -61.62 3.93
N GLU A 104 -0.77 -60.72 4.68
CA GLU A 104 -1.24 -60.26 5.98
C GLU A 104 -1.20 -58.71 6.03
N PRO A 105 -2.31 -58.03 6.38
CA PRO A 105 -3.66 -58.56 6.64
C PRO A 105 -4.33 -59.12 5.36
N ALA A 106 -5.05 -60.24 5.51
CA ALA A 106 -5.59 -61.01 4.37
C ALA A 106 -6.87 -60.42 3.77
N ASP A 107 -7.56 -59.54 4.49
CA ASP A 107 -8.77 -58.83 4.09
C ASP A 107 -8.50 -57.47 3.41
N ALA A 108 -7.23 -57.03 3.39
CA ALA A 108 -6.79 -55.86 2.62
C ALA A 108 -6.51 -56.16 1.13
N VAL A 109 -6.73 -57.39 0.66
CA VAL A 109 -6.48 -57.80 -0.74
C VAL A 109 -7.54 -58.76 -1.31
N THR A 110 -7.78 -58.65 -2.61
CA THR A 110 -8.50 -59.64 -3.42
C THR A 110 -7.55 -60.37 -4.37
N ASP A 111 -7.53 -61.71 -4.32
CA ASP A 111 -6.78 -62.54 -5.28
C ASP A 111 -7.55 -62.67 -6.60
N GLU A 112 -7.01 -62.08 -7.66
CA GLU A 112 -7.50 -62.11 -9.03
C GLU A 112 -6.79 -63.19 -9.87
N SER A 113 -6.54 -64.37 -9.26
CA SER A 113 -5.85 -65.54 -9.84
C SER A 113 -4.33 -65.36 -10.02
N GLY A 114 -3.64 -65.00 -8.93
CA GLY A 114 -2.18 -64.85 -8.89
C GLY A 114 -1.68 -63.42 -9.11
N ALA A 115 -2.60 -62.47 -9.29
CA ALA A 115 -2.37 -61.05 -9.08
C ALA A 115 -3.31 -60.59 -7.95
N TYR A 116 -2.84 -59.69 -7.09
CA TYR A 116 -3.60 -59.22 -5.93
C TYR A 116 -4.02 -57.77 -6.16
N LYS A 117 -5.32 -57.51 -6.13
CA LYS A 117 -5.87 -56.16 -6.01
C LYS A 117 -5.78 -55.72 -4.55
N LEU A 118 -5.29 -54.50 -4.32
CA LEU A 118 -5.13 -53.92 -2.99
C LEU A 118 -6.41 -53.15 -2.65
N ASP A 119 -7.09 -53.52 -1.56
CA ASP A 119 -8.45 -53.06 -1.25
C ASP A 119 -8.55 -52.18 0.01
N ALA A 120 -7.48 -52.08 0.80
CA ALA A 120 -7.38 -51.20 1.97
C ALA A 120 -5.96 -50.63 2.14
N GLU A 121 -5.85 -49.51 2.88
CA GLU A 121 -4.58 -48.85 3.23
C GLU A 121 -3.84 -49.57 4.38
N GLY A 122 -2.56 -49.20 4.57
CA GLY A 122 -1.69 -49.69 5.65
C GLY A 122 -0.50 -50.53 5.19
N GLU A 123 0.20 -51.19 6.15
CA GLU A 123 1.29 -52.11 5.85
C GLU A 123 0.77 -53.50 5.48
N LEU A 124 1.14 -54.00 4.28
CA LEU A 124 0.85 -55.35 3.82
C LEU A 124 2.14 -56.16 3.71
N THR A 125 2.15 -57.39 4.22
CA THR A 125 3.24 -58.35 4.08
C THR A 125 2.83 -59.47 3.12
N PHE A 126 3.48 -59.54 1.96
CA PHE A 126 3.44 -60.70 1.07
C PHE A 126 4.50 -61.70 1.51
N GLU A 127 4.11 -62.96 1.71
CA GLU A 127 4.99 -64.07 2.07
C GLU A 127 4.86 -65.21 1.06
N ALA A 128 6.01 -65.76 0.63
CA ALA A 128 6.08 -66.99 -0.16
C ALA A 128 6.89 -68.04 0.61
N CYS A 129 6.25 -69.16 0.94
CA CYS A 129 6.89 -70.33 1.53
C CYS A 129 7.03 -71.46 0.50
N THR A 130 8.14 -72.21 0.53
CA THR A 130 8.31 -73.40 -0.33
C THR A 130 7.33 -74.51 0.04
N VAL A 131 6.77 -75.21 -0.97
CA VAL A 131 5.92 -76.39 -0.73
C VAL A 131 6.72 -77.56 -0.12
N GLU A 132 7.96 -77.73 -0.56
CA GLU A 132 8.89 -78.71 -0.02
C GLU A 132 9.74 -78.13 1.13
N ALA A 133 10.25 -79.02 1.98
CA ALA A 133 11.17 -78.66 3.06
C ALA A 133 12.55 -78.27 2.50
N GLY A 134 13.09 -77.15 2.97
CA GLY A 134 14.45 -76.71 2.66
C GLY A 134 15.52 -77.38 3.51
N VAL A 135 16.73 -76.81 3.48
CA VAL A 135 17.93 -77.33 4.16
C VAL A 135 17.73 -77.64 5.65
N GLU A 136 16.92 -76.85 6.37
CA GLU A 136 16.65 -77.05 7.81
C GLU A 136 15.50 -78.05 8.11
N GLY A 137 14.93 -78.69 7.09
CA GLY A 137 13.84 -79.67 7.26
C GLY A 137 12.44 -79.07 7.44
N ALA A 138 12.28 -77.76 7.21
CA ALA A 138 11.02 -77.03 7.21
C ALA A 138 10.87 -76.19 5.92
N PRO A 139 9.65 -75.75 5.54
CA PRO A 139 9.44 -74.78 4.49
C PRO A 139 10.29 -73.51 4.69
N VAL A 140 10.89 -73.00 3.61
CA VAL A 140 11.65 -71.75 3.63
C VAL A 140 10.74 -70.64 3.13
N CYS A 141 10.61 -69.57 3.92
CA CYS A 141 9.72 -68.45 3.62
C CYS A 141 10.51 -67.16 3.36
N GLY A 142 10.11 -66.44 2.32
CA GLY A 142 10.56 -65.09 2.00
C GLY A 142 9.41 -64.10 2.19
N LYS A 143 9.72 -62.87 2.62
CA LYS A 143 8.71 -61.82 2.88
C LYS A 143 9.06 -60.52 2.16
N LYS A 144 8.04 -59.85 1.61
CA LYS A 144 8.10 -58.48 1.07
C LYS A 144 7.01 -57.64 1.71
N ARG A 145 7.40 -56.58 2.42
CA ARG A 145 6.49 -55.54 2.89
C ARG A 145 6.28 -54.47 1.83
N ILE A 146 5.07 -53.92 1.80
CA ILE A 146 4.67 -52.70 1.08
C ILE A 146 3.77 -51.84 1.97
N VAL A 147 3.64 -50.57 1.59
CA VAL A 147 2.63 -49.65 2.12
C VAL A 147 1.57 -49.43 1.04
N VAL A 148 0.31 -49.44 1.43
CA VAL A 148 -0.83 -48.98 0.63
C VAL A 148 -1.35 -47.67 1.22
N ASP A 149 -1.44 -46.64 0.38
CA ASP A 149 -1.65 -45.25 0.75
C ASP A 149 -2.26 -44.52 -0.46
N ASP A 150 -3.46 -43.94 -0.31
CA ASP A 150 -4.17 -43.29 -1.41
C ASP A 150 -4.54 -41.82 -1.10
N ALA A 151 -4.83 -41.50 0.17
CA ALA A 151 -5.10 -40.15 0.65
C ALA A 151 -3.85 -39.45 1.24
N PRO A 152 -3.72 -38.11 1.12
CA PRO A 152 -2.77 -37.34 1.92
C PRO A 152 -3.30 -37.08 3.35
N PRO A 153 -2.46 -36.61 4.29
CA PRO A 153 -2.91 -36.21 5.62
C PRO A 153 -4.03 -35.17 5.57
N THR A 154 -4.96 -35.23 6.53
CA THR A 154 -5.98 -34.19 6.73
C THR A 154 -5.49 -33.15 7.73
N VAL A 155 -5.77 -31.87 7.47
CA VAL A 155 -5.32 -30.72 8.28
C VAL A 155 -6.52 -29.89 8.71
N GLU A 156 -6.58 -29.57 9.99
CA GLU A 156 -7.59 -28.70 10.61
C GLU A 156 -6.87 -27.58 11.38
N VAL A 157 -7.22 -26.32 11.13
CA VAL A 157 -6.79 -25.19 11.96
C VAL A 157 -7.90 -24.90 12.96
N ILE A 158 -7.54 -24.90 14.24
CA ILE A 158 -8.46 -24.74 15.38
C ILE A 158 -8.45 -23.28 15.86
N SER A 159 -7.30 -22.62 15.79
CA SER A 159 -7.14 -21.19 16.07
C SER A 159 -5.98 -20.62 15.23
N PRO A 160 -6.09 -19.39 14.70
CA PRO A 160 -7.30 -18.58 14.65
C PRO A 160 -8.34 -19.15 13.69
N ALA A 161 -9.59 -18.69 13.78
CA ALA A 161 -10.64 -19.08 12.85
C ALA A 161 -10.48 -18.37 11.48
N PRO A 162 -10.93 -18.98 10.36
CA PRO A 162 -10.93 -18.30 9.07
C PRO A 162 -11.80 -17.05 9.08
N GLY A 163 -11.21 -15.88 8.76
CA GLY A 163 -11.90 -14.59 8.85
C GLY A 163 -11.94 -13.98 10.26
N GLU A 164 -11.09 -14.41 11.19
CA GLU A 164 -11.02 -13.82 12.54
C GLU A 164 -10.31 -12.46 12.56
N TRP A 165 -10.83 -11.52 13.36
CA TRP A 165 -10.16 -10.26 13.71
C TRP A 165 -9.34 -10.45 14.99
N LEU A 166 -8.02 -10.26 14.89
CA LEU A 166 -7.08 -10.52 15.98
C LEU A 166 -6.58 -9.23 16.62
N ASN A 167 -6.90 -9.06 17.91
CA ASN A 167 -6.38 -8.01 18.77
C ASN A 167 -5.65 -8.61 20.00
N PRO A 168 -4.38 -9.02 19.88
CA PRO A 168 -3.52 -9.37 21.02
C PRO A 168 -2.92 -8.14 21.72
N GLY A 169 -3.40 -6.93 21.42
CA GLY A 169 -2.93 -5.66 21.99
C GLY A 169 -1.53 -5.28 21.48
N THR A 170 -0.49 -5.65 22.23
CA THR A 170 0.89 -5.20 21.99
C THR A 170 1.85 -6.27 21.48
N ALA A 171 1.42 -7.53 21.36
CA ALA A 171 2.22 -8.59 20.77
C ALA A 171 1.99 -8.66 19.25
N ALA A 172 3.03 -8.40 18.45
CA ALA A 172 3.01 -8.55 16.99
C ALA A 172 3.19 -10.04 16.58
N GLU A 173 2.35 -10.89 17.15
CA GLU A 173 2.42 -12.35 17.07
C GLU A 173 1.01 -12.93 16.87
N ILE A 174 0.89 -13.92 15.99
CA ILE A 174 -0.30 -14.77 15.83
C ILE A 174 0.06 -16.18 16.30
N THR A 175 -0.69 -16.70 17.27
CA THR A 175 -0.61 -18.12 17.66
C THR A 175 -1.51 -18.93 16.73
N VAL A 176 -0.94 -19.96 16.11
CA VAL A 176 -1.65 -20.91 15.24
C VAL A 176 -1.68 -22.27 15.92
N GLU A 177 -2.89 -22.73 16.24
CA GLU A 177 -3.18 -24.04 16.83
C GLU A 177 -4.00 -24.87 15.85
N GLY A 178 -3.69 -26.15 15.74
CA GLY A 178 -4.41 -27.03 14.82
C GLY A 178 -4.07 -28.48 15.03
N LYS A 179 -4.56 -29.31 14.11
CA LYS A 179 -4.41 -30.75 14.15
C LYS A 179 -4.18 -31.33 12.76
N VAL A 180 -3.31 -32.33 12.69
CA VAL A 180 -3.12 -33.18 11.52
C VAL A 180 -3.58 -34.59 11.86
N THR A 181 -4.36 -35.20 10.98
CA THR A 181 -4.85 -36.59 11.14
C THR A 181 -4.55 -37.38 9.87
N ASP A 182 -3.89 -38.52 10.02
CA ASP A 182 -3.47 -39.42 8.94
C ASP A 182 -3.72 -40.88 9.34
N THR A 183 -3.64 -41.82 8.40
CA THR A 183 -3.72 -43.27 8.71
C THR A 183 -2.38 -43.84 9.22
N HIS A 184 -1.28 -43.09 9.06
CA HIS A 184 0.07 -43.40 9.51
C HIS A 184 0.54 -42.44 10.61
N SER A 185 1.60 -42.83 11.33
CA SER A 185 2.16 -42.08 12.47
C SER A 185 3.43 -41.28 12.14
N ASP A 186 3.82 -41.20 10.88
CA ASP A 186 5.08 -40.60 10.42
C ASP A 186 4.75 -39.41 9.51
N VAL A 187 4.33 -38.31 10.15
CA VAL A 187 3.74 -37.13 9.50
C VAL A 187 4.53 -35.88 9.91
N HIS A 188 4.70 -34.96 8.99
CA HIS A 188 5.36 -33.67 9.22
C HIS A 188 4.44 -32.53 8.81
N ALA A 189 4.35 -31.50 9.66
CA ALA A 189 3.52 -30.32 9.45
C ALA A 189 4.36 -29.04 9.37
N PHE A 190 3.89 -28.08 8.58
CA PHE A 190 4.55 -26.81 8.31
C PHE A 190 3.51 -25.68 8.33
N VAL A 191 3.77 -24.59 9.05
CA VAL A 191 2.94 -23.37 9.08
C VAL A 191 3.73 -22.26 8.41
N ASN A 192 3.22 -21.68 7.32
CA ASN A 192 3.93 -20.73 6.46
C ASN A 192 5.37 -21.19 6.11
N GLY A 193 5.51 -22.48 5.77
CA GLY A 193 6.78 -23.13 5.45
C GLY A 193 7.71 -23.46 6.64
N ARG A 194 7.39 -23.01 7.86
CA ARG A 194 8.14 -23.36 9.09
C ARG A 194 7.61 -24.66 9.67
N GLY A 195 8.47 -25.67 9.77
CA GLY A 195 8.13 -26.96 10.40
C GLY A 195 7.70 -26.80 11.87
N VAL A 196 6.70 -27.56 12.29
CA VAL A 196 6.18 -27.60 13.66
C VAL A 196 6.20 -29.01 14.22
N ASP A 197 6.39 -29.14 15.53
CA ASP A 197 6.32 -30.43 16.23
C ASP A 197 4.84 -30.85 16.41
N LEU A 198 4.55 -32.13 16.16
CA LEU A 198 3.25 -32.75 16.43
C LEU A 198 3.29 -33.52 17.76
N ASP A 199 2.20 -33.50 18.53
CA ASP A 199 2.04 -34.35 19.72
C ASP A 199 1.53 -35.79 19.39
N ASP A 200 1.43 -36.65 20.41
CA ASP A 200 0.93 -38.04 20.30
C ASP A 200 -0.51 -38.15 19.73
N GLN A 201 -1.22 -37.03 19.52
CA GLN A 201 -2.60 -36.93 19.03
C GLN A 201 -2.69 -36.17 17.69
N GLY A 202 -1.56 -35.72 17.15
CA GLY A 202 -1.47 -34.95 15.91
C GLY A 202 -1.72 -33.45 16.07
N ASN A 203 -1.82 -32.92 17.30
CA ASN A 203 -2.00 -31.49 17.53
C ASN A 203 -0.68 -30.74 17.35
N PHE A 204 -0.75 -29.47 16.92
CA PHE A 204 0.36 -28.53 16.93
C PHE A 204 -0.03 -27.17 17.51
N THR A 205 0.95 -26.43 18.02
CA THR A 205 0.85 -25.02 18.35
C THR A 205 2.15 -24.32 17.95
N THR A 206 2.07 -23.14 17.34
CA THR A 206 3.22 -22.34 16.92
C THR A 206 2.87 -20.86 16.92
N THR A 207 3.88 -20.01 16.81
CA THR A 207 3.72 -18.56 16.71
C THR A 207 4.42 -18.05 15.45
N ILE A 208 3.70 -17.21 14.69
CA ILE A 208 4.21 -16.48 13.53
C ILE A 208 4.22 -14.97 13.82
N ASP A 209 5.15 -14.25 13.21
CA ASP A 209 5.19 -12.78 13.29
C ASP A 209 3.96 -12.20 12.58
N ALA A 210 3.33 -11.17 13.16
CA ALA A 210 2.12 -10.55 12.62
C ALA A 210 2.42 -9.24 11.87
N GLU A 211 1.87 -9.10 10.66
CA GLU A 211 1.84 -7.82 9.93
C GLU A 211 0.53 -7.08 10.19
N PHE A 212 0.52 -5.75 10.08
CA PHE A 212 -0.73 -4.99 10.12
C PHE A 212 -1.61 -5.27 8.89
N GLY A 213 -2.87 -5.61 9.13
CA GLY A 213 -3.86 -5.93 8.10
C GLY A 213 -4.05 -7.43 7.91
N ILE A 214 -4.27 -7.84 6.66
CA ILE A 214 -4.52 -9.24 6.31
C ILE A 214 -3.22 -10.06 6.41
N ASN A 215 -3.28 -11.18 7.13
CA ASN A 215 -2.22 -12.18 7.26
C ASN A 215 -2.73 -13.52 6.72
N HIS A 216 -2.01 -14.09 5.75
CA HIS A 216 -2.30 -15.41 5.18
C HIS A 216 -1.63 -16.51 6.01
N ILE A 217 -2.36 -17.59 6.29
CA ILE A 217 -1.88 -18.76 7.04
C ILE A 217 -2.09 -20.00 6.17
N GLU A 218 -0.99 -20.54 5.64
CA GLU A 218 -0.93 -21.85 4.99
C GLU A 218 -0.40 -22.88 6.00
N VAL A 219 -1.17 -23.93 6.26
CA VAL A 219 -0.71 -25.11 6.99
C VAL A 219 -0.65 -26.30 6.05
N VAL A 220 0.55 -26.86 5.85
CA VAL A 220 0.82 -27.99 4.96
C VAL A 220 1.28 -29.20 5.76
N ALA A 221 0.75 -30.39 5.46
CA ALA A 221 1.16 -31.65 6.05
C ALA A 221 1.56 -32.70 4.99
N THR A 222 2.55 -33.53 5.32
CA THR A 222 3.01 -34.62 4.44
C THR A 222 3.39 -35.86 5.24
N ASP A 223 3.12 -37.01 4.62
CA ASP A 223 3.36 -38.38 5.07
C ASP A 223 4.73 -38.94 4.61
N GLY A 224 5.44 -38.24 3.72
CA GLY A 224 6.65 -38.72 3.04
C GLY A 224 6.46 -39.93 2.09
N ARG A 225 5.21 -40.36 1.88
CA ARG A 225 4.76 -41.58 1.19
C ARG A 225 4.00 -41.28 -0.09
N THR A 226 3.06 -40.34 -0.03
CA THR A 226 2.31 -39.85 -1.18
C THR A 226 3.03 -38.64 -1.80
N SER A 227 2.63 -38.27 -3.02
CA SER A 227 3.10 -37.03 -3.68
C SER A 227 2.09 -35.89 -3.55
N ALA A 228 1.13 -36.03 -2.64
CA ALA A 228 0.15 -35.03 -2.29
C ALA A 228 0.44 -34.53 -0.87
N THR A 229 -0.21 -33.45 -0.47
CA THR A 229 -0.05 -32.85 0.85
C THR A 229 -1.42 -32.48 1.39
N GLY A 230 -1.63 -32.70 2.69
CA GLY A 230 -2.72 -32.05 3.40
C GLY A 230 -2.49 -30.54 3.39
N GLN A 231 -3.54 -29.76 3.15
CA GLN A 231 -3.46 -28.30 3.24
C GLN A 231 -4.72 -27.76 3.91
N ALA A 232 -4.52 -26.80 4.83
CA ALA A 232 -5.55 -25.90 5.31
C ALA A 232 -5.03 -24.47 5.12
N LEU A 233 -5.85 -23.60 4.52
CA LEU A 233 -5.51 -22.21 4.27
C LEU A 233 -6.61 -21.31 4.80
N LEU A 234 -6.23 -20.18 5.38
CA LEU A 234 -7.13 -19.14 5.87
C LEU A 234 -6.43 -17.78 5.88
N ASP A 235 -7.22 -16.72 5.89
CA ASP A 235 -6.77 -15.38 6.23
C ASP A 235 -7.35 -14.92 7.58
N VAL A 236 -6.61 -14.04 8.25
CA VAL A 236 -7.04 -13.29 9.44
C VAL A 236 -6.63 -11.83 9.32
N LEU A 237 -7.38 -10.94 9.97
CA LEU A 237 -7.02 -9.51 10.04
C LEU A 237 -6.42 -9.23 11.42
N TRP A 238 -5.13 -8.90 11.45
CA TRP A 238 -4.45 -8.49 12.69
C TRP A 238 -4.31 -6.97 12.76
N ALA A 239 -4.71 -6.38 13.89
CA ALA A 239 -4.41 -4.99 14.21
C ALA A 239 -4.20 -4.81 15.72
N PRO A 240 -3.24 -3.96 16.14
CA PRO A 240 -2.98 -3.70 17.55
C PRO A 240 -4.12 -2.93 18.24
N ASN A 241 -4.90 -2.17 17.49
CA ASN A 241 -6.09 -1.46 17.95
C ASN A 241 -7.13 -1.37 16.84
N TYR A 242 -8.39 -1.13 17.23
CA TYR A 242 -9.49 -0.80 16.34
C TYR A 242 -10.18 0.47 16.83
N TYR A 243 -10.69 1.28 15.90
CA TYR A 243 -11.46 2.49 16.18
C TYR A 243 -12.95 2.22 15.99
N ALA A 244 -13.77 2.66 16.94
CA ALA A 244 -15.21 2.40 16.93
C ALA A 244 -15.93 3.27 15.89
N THR A 245 -16.92 2.67 15.20
CA THR A 245 -17.86 3.40 14.35
C THR A 245 -19.01 4.00 15.19
N ALA A 246 -19.68 5.01 14.61
CA ALA A 246 -20.81 5.74 15.17
C ALA A 246 -22.16 5.32 14.56
N ASN A 247 -22.23 4.10 14.02
CA ASN A 247 -23.33 3.57 13.22
C ASN A 247 -24.71 3.71 13.89
N THR A 248 -25.73 4.00 13.07
CA THR A 248 -27.12 4.14 13.54
C THR A 248 -28.05 3.13 12.85
N ALA A 249 -29.37 3.26 13.05
CA ALA A 249 -30.36 2.39 12.42
C ALA A 249 -30.64 2.70 10.93
N SER A 250 -29.99 3.71 10.35
CA SER A 250 -30.20 4.16 8.97
C SER A 250 -28.93 4.49 8.19
N GLU A 251 -27.77 4.55 8.85
CA GLU A 251 -26.50 5.02 8.27
C GLU A 251 -25.32 4.37 8.99
N THR A 252 -24.25 4.16 8.24
CA THR A 252 -22.92 3.73 8.72
C THR A 252 -22.05 4.99 8.81
N ALA A 253 -21.30 5.18 9.89
CA ALA A 253 -20.63 6.44 10.16
C ALA A 253 -19.36 6.29 11.00
N PHE A 254 -18.37 7.16 10.77
CA PHE A 254 -17.20 7.32 11.63
C PHE A 254 -16.58 8.71 11.46
N GLY A 255 -15.77 9.15 12.42
CA GLY A 255 -15.03 10.40 12.28
C GLY A 255 -13.77 10.46 13.13
N PHE A 256 -12.86 11.37 12.73
CA PHE A 256 -11.59 11.66 13.39
C PHE A 256 -11.45 13.18 13.51
N ASP A 257 -11.05 13.69 14.68
CA ASP A 257 -10.91 15.13 14.91
C ASP A 257 -9.72 15.77 14.13
N ASP A 258 -8.86 14.90 13.59
CA ASP A 258 -7.65 15.20 12.82
C ASP A 258 -7.49 14.26 11.59
N GLY A 259 -8.60 13.91 10.93
CA GLY A 259 -8.58 13.01 9.78
C GLY A 259 -7.75 13.52 8.60
N LEU A 260 -7.71 14.84 8.43
CA LEU A 260 -6.85 15.58 7.50
C LEU A 260 -6.08 16.68 8.27
N VAL A 261 -4.89 17.02 7.78
CA VAL A 261 -4.06 18.13 8.29
C VAL A 261 -3.42 18.85 7.12
N LEU A 262 -3.47 20.18 7.11
CA LEU A 262 -2.76 21.03 6.16
C LEU A 262 -1.68 21.82 6.92
N ASP A 263 -0.41 21.63 6.57
CA ASP A 263 0.71 22.39 7.13
C ASP A 263 1.39 23.21 6.03
N LEU A 264 1.29 24.53 6.13
CA LEU A 264 1.86 25.49 5.18
C LEU A 264 3.11 26.11 5.82
N GLY A 265 4.27 25.55 5.52
CA GLY A 265 5.56 26.05 6.00
C GLY A 265 5.92 27.43 5.45
N GLN A 266 6.90 28.10 6.06
CA GLN A 266 7.35 29.44 5.68
C GLN A 266 7.63 29.63 4.18
N ARG A 267 8.17 28.62 3.46
CA ARG A 267 8.40 28.65 1.99
C ARG A 267 7.17 28.29 1.12
N PHE A 268 6.00 28.10 1.72
CA PHE A 268 4.75 28.24 0.97
C PHE A 268 4.39 29.73 0.80
N PHE A 269 4.76 30.56 1.79
CA PHE A 269 4.50 31.99 1.78
C PHE A 269 5.64 32.78 1.10
N ASP A 270 6.89 32.52 1.50
CA ASP A 270 8.09 33.22 1.04
C ASP A 270 9.31 32.29 1.13
N ASP A 271 9.90 31.94 -0.01
CA ASP A 271 11.11 31.12 -0.12
C ASP A 271 12.41 31.91 -0.26
N GLY A 272 12.31 33.22 -0.42
CA GLY A 272 13.37 34.18 -0.62
C GLY A 272 13.90 34.31 -2.05
N GLN A 273 13.22 33.74 -3.06
CA GLN A 273 13.47 34.02 -4.48
C GLN A 273 12.56 35.16 -4.99
N ALA A 274 12.36 35.23 -6.31
CA ALA A 274 11.54 36.20 -7.01
C ALA A 274 10.99 35.50 -8.28
N PRO A 275 9.85 35.92 -8.84
CA PRO A 275 9.09 35.11 -9.78
C PRO A 275 9.91 34.82 -11.04
N GLN A 276 9.98 33.55 -11.41
CA GLN A 276 10.84 33.09 -12.48
C GLN A 276 10.25 33.43 -13.85
N GLN A 277 11.06 33.98 -14.75
CA GLN A 277 10.70 34.13 -16.16
C GLN A 277 11.50 33.13 -17.02
N PRO A 278 11.02 31.89 -17.22
CA PRO A 278 11.75 30.87 -18.01
C PRO A 278 11.90 31.24 -19.50
N ASP A 279 10.95 32.00 -20.05
CA ASP A 279 11.01 32.54 -21.40
C ASP A 279 10.27 33.90 -21.52
N GLU A 280 10.39 34.55 -22.68
CA GLU A 280 9.78 35.86 -22.97
C GLU A 280 8.24 35.87 -22.92
N THR A 281 7.59 34.70 -22.74
CA THR A 281 6.13 34.52 -22.83
C THR A 281 5.47 33.97 -21.57
N THR A 282 6.20 33.66 -20.50
CA THR A 282 5.63 33.02 -19.30
C THR A 282 6.33 33.48 -18.02
N TYR A 283 5.58 33.79 -16.96
CA TYR A 283 6.08 33.81 -15.57
C TYR A 283 5.67 32.54 -14.83
N MET A 284 6.52 32.09 -13.91
CA MET A 284 6.25 31.01 -12.96
C MET A 284 6.48 31.49 -11.53
N THR A 285 5.65 31.02 -10.60
CA THR A 285 5.70 31.36 -9.16
C THR A 285 5.83 30.09 -8.32
N ASP A 286 6.76 30.04 -7.36
CA ASP A 286 6.98 28.86 -6.50
C ASP A 286 6.50 29.05 -5.04
N ASP A 287 5.96 30.22 -4.71
CA ASP A 287 5.33 30.58 -3.43
C ASP A 287 4.24 31.67 -3.59
N LEU A 288 3.68 32.15 -2.46
CA LEU A 288 2.66 33.21 -2.45
C LEU A 288 3.25 34.62 -2.67
N VAL A 289 4.46 34.90 -2.20
CA VAL A 289 5.14 36.20 -2.37
C VAL A 289 5.41 36.50 -3.84
N ASP A 290 5.80 35.49 -4.62
CA ASP A 290 5.93 35.59 -6.09
C ASP A 290 4.61 36.07 -6.74
N ILE A 291 3.46 35.55 -6.29
CA ILE A 291 2.12 35.96 -6.77
C ILE A 291 1.82 37.40 -6.35
N LEU A 292 2.17 37.80 -5.13
CA LEU A 292 2.02 39.19 -4.65
C LEU A 292 2.94 40.16 -5.41
N VAL A 293 4.15 39.76 -5.79
CA VAL A 293 5.05 40.53 -6.68
C VAL A 293 4.42 40.71 -8.06
N LEU A 294 3.86 39.65 -8.65
CA LEU A 294 3.13 39.76 -9.93
C LEU A 294 1.87 40.64 -9.80
N LEU A 295 1.15 40.60 -8.68
CA LEU A 295 0.02 41.49 -8.41
C LEU A 295 0.45 42.97 -8.36
N VAL A 296 1.48 43.32 -7.57
CA VAL A 296 1.99 44.70 -7.49
C VAL A 296 2.48 45.20 -8.85
N LYS A 297 3.07 44.34 -9.69
CA LYS A 297 3.47 44.69 -11.07
C LYS A 297 2.30 44.96 -12.03
N ASN A 298 1.08 44.51 -11.72
CA ASN A 298 -0.05 44.48 -12.65
C ASN A 298 -1.30 45.29 -12.20
N ILE A 299 -1.28 45.91 -11.03
CA ILE A 299 -2.34 46.84 -10.58
C ILE A 299 -2.35 48.10 -11.46
N ASP A 300 -3.53 48.49 -11.96
CA ASP A 300 -3.72 49.77 -12.66
C ASP A 300 -3.80 50.93 -11.65
N PHE A 301 -2.64 51.34 -11.13
CA PHE A 301 -2.52 52.50 -10.24
C PHE A 301 -3.01 53.80 -10.88
N MET A 302 -2.91 53.94 -12.21
CA MET A 302 -3.37 55.13 -12.94
C MET A 302 -4.90 55.27 -12.92
N SER A 303 -5.65 54.17 -12.87
CA SER A 303 -7.11 54.20 -12.70
C SER A 303 -7.57 54.76 -11.34
N GLN A 304 -6.71 54.68 -10.33
CA GLN A 304 -7.00 55.07 -8.95
C GLN A 304 -6.52 56.48 -8.59
N ILE A 305 -5.53 56.99 -9.32
CA ILE A 305 -4.99 58.35 -9.14
C ILE A 305 -6.02 59.39 -9.61
N PRO A 306 -6.46 60.33 -8.76
CA PRO A 306 -7.32 61.43 -9.18
C PRO A 306 -6.65 62.28 -10.28
N ASP A 307 -7.36 62.53 -11.37
CA ASP A 307 -6.96 63.46 -12.43
C ASP A 307 -7.88 64.71 -12.43
N PRO A 308 -7.37 65.90 -12.05
CA PRO A 308 -6.02 66.20 -11.56
C PRO A 308 -5.75 65.78 -10.11
N VAL A 309 -4.47 65.57 -9.80
CA VAL A 309 -3.91 65.27 -8.47
C VAL A 309 -3.97 66.50 -7.54
N LEU A 310 -3.79 67.68 -8.12
CA LEU A 310 -3.97 68.97 -7.46
C LEU A 310 -4.86 69.85 -8.34
N ASP A 311 -5.95 70.37 -7.78
CA ASP A 311 -6.76 71.43 -8.40
C ASP A 311 -6.99 72.56 -7.40
N THR A 312 -6.48 73.75 -7.73
CA THR A 312 -6.56 74.94 -6.86
C THR A 312 -6.64 76.21 -7.70
N GLU A 313 -7.19 77.30 -7.14
CA GLU A 313 -7.12 78.64 -7.78
C GLU A 313 -5.67 79.09 -8.08
N SER A 314 -4.70 78.53 -7.37
CA SER A 314 -3.26 78.74 -7.55
C SER A 314 -2.61 77.87 -8.63
N GLY A 315 -3.20 76.76 -9.08
CA GLY A 315 -2.52 75.85 -9.99
C GLY A 315 -3.10 74.43 -10.03
N GLN A 316 -2.66 73.68 -11.05
CA GLN A 316 -3.10 72.31 -11.34
C GLN A 316 -1.88 71.40 -11.51
N LEU A 317 -1.96 70.16 -11.00
CA LEU A 317 -1.00 69.08 -11.27
C LEU A 317 -1.76 67.82 -11.67
N ARG A 318 -1.29 67.17 -12.74
CA ARG A 318 -1.80 65.89 -13.24
C ARG A 318 -0.62 64.91 -13.29
N ILE A 319 -0.85 63.67 -12.88
CA ILE A 319 0.01 62.55 -13.28
C ILE A 319 -0.58 62.04 -14.59
N THR A 320 0.24 61.84 -15.61
CA THR A 320 -0.18 61.41 -16.95
C THR A 320 0.29 60.02 -17.33
N ASP A 321 1.29 59.50 -16.61
CA ASP A 321 1.83 58.15 -16.73
C ASP A 321 2.51 57.78 -15.40
N LEU A 322 2.56 56.49 -15.08
CA LEU A 322 3.19 55.95 -13.87
C LEU A 322 3.92 54.68 -14.25
N ALA A 323 5.23 54.66 -14.00
CA ALA A 323 6.05 53.46 -14.10
C ALA A 323 6.51 53.03 -12.70
N LEU A 324 6.62 51.72 -12.50
CA LEU A 324 7.20 51.11 -11.30
C LEU A 324 8.53 50.46 -11.67
N GLY A 325 9.50 50.52 -10.76
CA GLY A 325 10.64 49.60 -10.77
C GLY A 325 10.22 48.17 -10.41
N GLU A 326 11.19 47.30 -10.19
CA GLU A 326 10.96 45.91 -9.77
C GLU A 326 10.57 45.85 -8.28
N PRO A 327 9.30 45.57 -7.93
CA PRO A 327 8.87 45.52 -6.53
C PRO A 327 9.41 44.27 -5.84
N GLN A 328 9.76 44.42 -4.57
CA GLN A 328 10.12 43.33 -3.67
C GLN A 328 9.03 43.21 -2.61
N VAL A 329 8.54 42.00 -2.40
CA VAL A 329 7.64 41.64 -1.29
C VAL A 329 8.38 40.60 -0.44
N MET A 330 8.15 40.60 0.86
CA MET A 330 8.65 39.61 1.82
C MET A 330 7.53 39.32 2.82
N LEU A 331 7.34 38.06 3.22
CA LEU A 331 6.27 37.65 4.12
C LEU A 331 6.81 36.66 5.17
N GLU A 332 6.73 37.03 6.45
CA GLU A 332 7.14 36.17 7.57
C GLU A 332 5.93 35.73 8.39
N LEU A 333 5.79 34.44 8.67
CA LEU A 333 4.77 33.95 9.59
C LEU A 333 5.05 34.41 11.03
N THR A 334 4.00 34.76 11.77
CA THR A 334 4.06 35.16 13.18
C THR A 334 3.20 34.27 14.07
N ASP A 335 3.39 34.35 15.39
CA ASP A 335 2.51 33.69 16.36
C ASP A 335 1.15 34.41 16.39
N GLY A 336 0.22 33.98 15.53
CA GLY A 336 -1.11 34.60 15.35
C GLY A 336 -1.41 35.14 13.94
N GLY A 337 -0.50 35.00 12.96
CA GLY A 337 -0.76 35.42 11.58
C GLY A 337 0.52 35.59 10.74
N ALA A 338 0.68 36.77 10.13
CA ALA A 338 1.80 37.09 9.24
C ALA A 338 2.20 38.57 9.28
N GLU A 339 3.49 38.84 9.14
CA GLU A 339 4.04 40.17 8.83
C GLU A 339 4.47 40.21 7.36
N MET A 340 4.19 41.31 6.68
CA MET A 340 4.49 41.51 5.27
C MET A 340 5.20 42.85 5.07
N PHE A 341 6.27 42.84 4.28
CA PHE A 341 7.03 44.04 3.88
C PHE A 341 7.00 44.18 2.36
N ILE A 342 6.85 45.41 1.88
CA ILE A 342 6.80 45.76 0.46
C ILE A 342 7.78 46.91 0.22
N TRP A 343 8.61 46.79 -0.82
CA TRP A 343 9.49 47.86 -1.28
C TRP A 343 9.39 48.00 -2.79
N ILE A 344 9.10 49.21 -3.26
CA ILE A 344 9.00 49.54 -4.68
C ILE A 344 10.04 50.64 -4.98
N PRO A 345 11.20 50.27 -5.55
CA PRO A 345 12.18 51.24 -6.04
C PRO A 345 11.70 51.89 -7.35
N ASP A 346 12.37 52.98 -7.73
CA ASP A 346 12.30 53.59 -9.06
C ASP A 346 10.87 53.84 -9.59
N VAL A 347 10.00 54.41 -8.74
CA VAL A 347 8.62 54.79 -9.10
C VAL A 347 8.65 56.14 -9.82
N GLU A 348 8.56 56.13 -11.15
CA GLU A 348 8.54 57.35 -11.97
C GLU A 348 7.10 57.81 -12.25
N LEU A 349 6.73 58.97 -11.70
CA LEU A 349 5.46 59.64 -11.94
C LEU A 349 5.64 60.72 -13.02
N THR A 350 5.18 60.48 -14.24
CA THR A 350 5.21 61.52 -15.29
C THR A 350 4.14 62.57 -15.00
N THR A 351 4.54 63.83 -14.94
CA THR A 351 3.72 64.95 -14.50
C THR A 351 3.47 65.98 -15.59
N GLN A 352 2.30 66.61 -15.54
CA GLN A 352 1.93 67.76 -16.35
C GLN A 352 1.13 68.76 -15.51
N GLY A 353 1.52 70.03 -15.53
CA GLY A 353 0.79 71.06 -14.79
C GLY A 353 1.55 72.36 -14.63
N GLY A 354 1.06 73.19 -13.72
CA GLY A 354 1.72 74.43 -13.36
C GLY A 354 1.11 75.10 -12.13
N ILE A 355 1.94 75.79 -11.35
CA ILE A 355 1.54 76.48 -10.12
C ILE A 355 1.99 77.94 -10.11
N SER A 356 1.09 78.82 -9.68
CA SER A 356 1.30 80.26 -9.54
C SER A 356 1.94 80.56 -8.18
N PHE A 357 3.20 81.01 -8.20
CA PHE A 357 3.98 81.34 -7.01
C PHE A 357 4.65 82.73 -7.20
N ASP A 358 4.43 83.64 -6.25
CA ASP A 358 4.86 85.05 -6.28
C ASP A 358 4.74 85.74 -7.68
N GLN A 359 3.56 85.62 -8.28
CA GLN A 359 3.19 86.18 -9.60
C GLN A 359 3.91 85.55 -10.81
N GLN A 360 4.66 84.47 -10.62
CA GLN A 360 5.23 83.63 -11.69
C GLN A 360 4.44 82.33 -11.80
N VAL A 361 4.33 81.76 -13.00
CA VAL A 361 3.81 80.40 -13.20
C VAL A 361 5.00 79.48 -13.36
N LEU A 362 5.16 78.55 -12.41
CA LEU A 362 6.13 77.47 -12.45
C LEU A 362 5.56 76.32 -13.25
N ASP A 363 6.34 75.79 -14.19
CA ASP A 363 5.98 74.64 -15.01
C ASP A 363 6.27 73.35 -14.24
N LEU A 364 5.24 72.53 -14.00
CA LEU A 364 5.32 71.25 -13.29
C LEU A 364 5.32 70.06 -14.28
N THR A 365 5.68 70.29 -15.54
CA THR A 365 5.84 69.22 -16.54
C THR A 365 7.21 68.57 -16.41
N GLY A 366 7.26 67.25 -16.26
CA GLY A 366 8.49 66.46 -16.11
C GLY A 366 8.19 65.10 -15.46
N SER A 367 9.06 64.63 -14.58
CA SER A 367 8.81 63.47 -13.73
C SER A 367 9.07 63.75 -12.24
N ILE A 368 8.53 62.90 -11.38
CA ILE A 368 8.90 62.76 -9.97
C ILE A 368 9.33 61.31 -9.77
N ASP A 369 10.56 61.10 -9.35
CA ASP A 369 11.14 59.79 -9.08
C ASP A 369 11.01 59.52 -7.57
N ALA A 370 10.44 58.38 -7.19
CA ALA A 370 10.14 58.05 -5.80
C ALA A 370 10.47 56.60 -5.42
N GLU A 371 10.56 56.37 -4.12
CA GLU A 371 10.82 55.06 -3.51
C GLU A 371 9.77 54.82 -2.43
N ILE A 372 9.02 53.72 -2.53
CA ILE A 372 7.93 53.38 -1.60
C ILE A 372 8.37 52.21 -0.72
N ALA A 373 8.15 52.32 0.59
CA ALA A 373 8.28 51.20 1.52
C ALA A 373 7.01 51.07 2.38
N GLY A 374 6.48 49.86 2.50
CA GLY A 374 5.30 49.52 3.28
C GLY A 374 5.51 48.31 4.18
N PHE A 375 4.80 48.30 5.30
CA PHE A 375 4.73 47.21 6.27
C PHE A 375 3.26 46.96 6.62
N ALA A 376 2.89 45.69 6.73
CA ALA A 376 1.58 45.23 7.18
C ALA A 376 1.73 44.10 8.20
N SER A 377 0.99 44.18 9.29
CA SER A 377 0.80 43.08 10.24
C SER A 377 -0.63 42.56 10.14
N LEU A 378 -0.76 41.26 9.92
CA LEU A 378 -2.00 40.54 9.68
C LEU A 378 -2.22 39.54 10.80
N SER A 379 -3.37 39.61 11.48
CA SER A 379 -3.85 38.55 12.36
C SER A 379 -4.78 37.61 11.59
N ILE A 380 -4.68 36.30 11.85
CA ILE A 380 -5.54 35.27 11.24
C ILE A 380 -6.00 34.33 12.36
N ASP A 381 -7.31 34.25 12.59
CA ASP A 381 -7.93 33.44 13.64
C ASP A 381 -9.00 32.49 13.07
N LYS A 382 -9.17 31.35 13.74
CA LYS A 382 -10.29 30.42 13.55
C LYS A 382 -11.00 30.28 14.90
N PRO A 383 -12.04 31.09 15.19
CA PRO A 383 -12.67 31.16 16.52
C PRO A 383 -13.31 29.85 17.02
N GLY A 384 -13.36 28.82 16.17
CA GLY A 384 -13.66 27.44 16.49
C GLY A 384 -14.15 26.66 15.26
N ALA A 385 -14.38 25.36 15.45
CA ALA A 385 -15.12 24.52 14.51
C ALA A 385 -16.46 25.20 14.11
N GLY A 386 -16.79 25.14 12.81
CA GLY A 386 -18.06 25.63 12.26
C GLY A 386 -18.22 27.15 12.24
N GLN A 387 -17.21 27.90 12.69
CA GLN A 387 -17.12 29.34 12.53
C GLN A 387 -16.13 29.66 11.41
N GLN A 388 -16.44 30.69 10.62
CA GLN A 388 -15.57 31.16 9.54
C GLN A 388 -14.23 31.66 10.09
N PHE A 389 -13.18 31.55 9.28
CA PHE A 389 -11.92 32.25 9.51
C PHE A 389 -12.14 33.77 9.58
N VAL A 390 -11.28 34.46 10.33
CA VAL A 390 -11.24 35.92 10.40
C VAL A 390 -9.80 36.38 10.25
N ALA A 391 -9.47 36.98 9.10
CA ALA A 391 -8.26 37.77 8.94
C ALA A 391 -8.52 39.26 9.25
N ASN A 392 -7.56 39.96 9.84
CA ASN A 392 -7.58 41.41 10.01
C ASN A 392 -6.21 42.00 9.68
N VAL A 393 -6.16 43.28 9.28
CA VAL A 393 -4.92 44.08 9.37
C VAL A 393 -4.88 44.77 10.73
N ASP A 394 -3.90 44.41 11.54
CA ASP A 394 -3.69 44.98 12.88
C ASP A 394 -2.92 46.32 12.81
N GLU A 395 -1.90 46.37 11.96
CA GLU A 395 -1.09 47.56 11.70
C GLU A 395 -0.72 47.64 10.21
N VAL A 396 -0.77 48.84 9.65
CA VAL A 396 -0.19 49.16 8.34
C VAL A 396 0.47 50.53 8.39
N ASP A 397 1.70 50.59 7.90
CA ASP A 397 2.42 51.82 7.62
C ASP A 397 2.93 51.76 6.18
N ILE A 398 2.75 52.84 5.43
CA ILE A 398 3.22 52.97 4.05
C ILE A 398 3.84 54.37 3.95
N SER A 399 5.04 54.43 3.39
CA SER A 399 5.89 55.60 3.43
C SER A 399 6.58 55.82 2.09
N ILE A 400 6.68 57.08 1.68
CA ILE A 400 7.60 57.46 0.61
C ILE A 400 8.96 57.68 1.28
N GLN A 401 9.97 56.87 0.96
CA GLN A 401 11.32 56.97 1.54
C GLN A 401 12.08 58.15 0.93
N SER A 402 12.13 58.21 -0.41
CA SER A 402 12.73 59.28 -1.19
C SER A 402 11.77 59.78 -2.28
N ALA A 403 11.90 61.05 -2.65
CA ALA A 403 11.13 61.69 -3.71
C ALA A 403 11.93 62.86 -4.32
N GLU A 404 12.40 62.73 -5.55
CA GLU A 404 13.15 63.75 -6.29
C GLU A 404 12.34 64.25 -7.50
N SER A 405 12.43 65.54 -7.83
CA SER A 405 11.65 66.16 -8.92
C SER A 405 12.53 66.55 -10.10
N ASN A 406 12.13 66.12 -11.30
CA ASN A 406 12.78 66.37 -12.57
C ASN A 406 11.89 67.21 -13.53
N PHE A 407 11.28 68.28 -13.02
CA PHE A 407 10.48 69.23 -13.81
C PHE A 407 11.32 70.08 -14.78
N ALA A 408 10.69 70.55 -15.86
CA ALA A 408 11.29 71.39 -16.89
C ALA A 408 11.73 72.79 -16.39
N SER A 409 11.14 73.29 -15.28
CA SER A 409 11.57 74.53 -14.62
C SER A 409 12.53 74.22 -13.46
N PRO A 410 13.78 74.72 -13.48
CA PRO A 410 14.67 74.65 -12.32
C PRO A 410 14.10 75.33 -11.07
N GLU A 411 13.28 76.36 -11.25
CA GLU A 411 12.56 77.06 -10.19
C GLU A 411 11.45 76.17 -9.59
N ALA A 412 10.76 75.36 -10.39
CA ALA A 412 9.81 74.35 -9.90
C ALA A 412 10.52 73.27 -9.07
N ASN A 413 11.67 72.74 -9.51
CA ASN A 413 12.45 71.77 -8.74
C ASN A 413 12.98 72.36 -7.43
N ALA A 414 13.44 73.62 -7.45
CA ALA A 414 13.85 74.33 -6.24
C ALA A 414 12.67 74.58 -5.29
N VAL A 415 11.45 74.83 -5.81
CA VAL A 415 10.25 74.94 -4.98
C VAL A 415 9.78 73.59 -4.46
N PHE A 416 9.91 72.50 -5.21
CA PHE A 416 9.63 71.14 -4.74
C PHE A 416 10.53 70.78 -3.54
N ALA A 417 11.84 70.98 -3.67
CA ALA A 417 12.81 70.74 -2.59
C ALA A 417 12.70 71.71 -1.40
N LEU A 418 11.91 72.79 -1.49
CA LEU A 418 11.66 73.74 -0.39
C LEU A 418 10.26 73.60 0.21
N ALA A 419 9.29 73.14 -0.58
CA ALA A 419 7.92 72.84 -0.17
C ALA A 419 7.69 71.33 0.04
N GLU A 420 8.79 70.56 0.13
CA GLU A 420 8.85 69.10 0.05
C GLU A 420 7.73 68.46 0.87
N SER A 421 7.69 68.71 2.19
CA SER A 421 6.70 68.12 3.11
C SER A 421 5.24 68.40 2.76
N ALA A 422 4.93 69.44 1.99
CA ALA A 422 3.55 69.80 1.63
C ALA A 422 3.07 69.12 0.33
N LEU A 423 3.96 68.94 -0.65
CA LEU A 423 3.64 68.25 -1.91
C LEU A 423 3.95 66.75 -1.83
N ARG A 424 5.07 66.36 -1.21
CA ARG A 424 5.35 64.98 -0.77
C ARG A 424 4.20 64.47 0.07
N GLY A 425 3.79 65.19 1.12
CA GLY A 425 2.65 64.81 1.96
C GLY A 425 1.32 64.65 1.22
N LYS A 426 1.12 65.30 0.07
CA LYS A 426 -0.08 65.12 -0.77
C LYS A 426 0.02 63.93 -1.74
N ILE A 427 1.20 63.69 -2.29
CA ILE A 427 1.49 62.49 -3.09
C ILE A 427 1.49 61.26 -2.19
N GLU A 428 2.00 61.38 -0.96
CA GLU A 428 2.04 60.37 0.09
C GLU A 428 0.63 60.03 0.59
N GLU A 429 -0.20 61.01 0.99
CA GLU A 429 -1.63 60.76 1.31
C GLU A 429 -2.38 60.04 0.17
N MET A 430 -2.02 60.30 -1.10
CA MET A 430 -2.64 59.68 -2.27
C MET A 430 -2.14 58.26 -2.52
N VAL A 431 -0.82 58.06 -2.56
CA VAL A 431 -0.16 56.76 -2.79
C VAL A 431 -0.46 55.80 -1.66
N ILE A 432 -0.39 56.26 -0.39
CA ILE A 432 -0.86 55.50 0.77
C ILE A 432 -2.35 55.21 0.63
N GLY A 433 -3.17 56.20 0.26
CA GLY A 433 -4.62 56.02 0.08
C GLY A 433 -4.96 54.90 -0.90
N THR A 434 -4.36 54.92 -2.09
CA THR A 434 -4.55 53.92 -3.15
C THR A 434 -4.00 52.55 -2.75
N LEU A 435 -2.75 52.45 -2.28
CA LEU A 435 -2.17 51.18 -1.84
C LEU A 435 -2.97 50.57 -0.68
N ARG A 436 -3.46 51.41 0.24
CA ARG A 436 -4.31 50.96 1.35
C ARG A 436 -5.64 50.41 0.82
N SER A 437 -6.37 51.16 0.01
CA SER A 437 -7.69 50.73 -0.46
C SER A 437 -7.66 49.54 -1.41
N GLN A 438 -6.58 49.36 -2.17
CA GLN A 438 -6.45 48.27 -3.16
C GLN A 438 -5.78 47.01 -2.59
N PHE A 439 -4.85 47.15 -1.64
CA PHE A 439 -4.06 46.04 -1.13
C PHE A 439 -4.42 45.72 0.33
N VAL A 440 -4.47 46.73 1.20
CA VAL A 440 -4.59 46.54 2.65
C VAL A 440 -6.01 46.25 3.10
N ASP A 441 -6.99 46.96 2.55
CA ASP A 441 -8.39 46.82 2.95
C ASP A 441 -9.05 45.57 2.31
N GLU A 442 -8.47 45.02 1.21
CA GLU A 442 -8.99 43.83 0.49
C GLU A 442 -8.25 42.52 0.83
N LEU A 443 -6.96 42.55 1.19
CA LEU A 443 -6.19 41.31 1.48
C LEU A 443 -6.76 40.49 2.66
N PRO A 444 -7.33 41.07 3.74
CA PRO A 444 -8.08 40.30 4.74
C PRO A 444 -9.29 39.58 4.16
N THR A 445 -10.02 40.19 3.23
CA THR A 445 -11.13 39.56 2.52
C THR A 445 -10.63 38.38 1.69
N LEU A 446 -9.56 38.58 0.90
CA LEU A 446 -8.97 37.54 0.07
C LEU A 446 -8.45 36.35 0.88
N LEU A 447 -7.72 36.59 1.98
CA LEU A 447 -7.27 35.52 2.88
C LEU A 447 -8.45 34.80 3.56
N THR A 448 -9.46 35.56 4.01
CA THR A 448 -10.66 35.02 4.66
C THR A 448 -11.46 34.14 3.69
N ASP A 449 -11.69 34.59 2.46
CA ASP A 449 -12.41 33.85 1.44
C ASP A 449 -11.63 32.62 0.95
N ALA A 450 -10.29 32.71 0.84
CA ALA A 450 -9.44 31.57 0.52
C ALA A 450 -9.43 30.49 1.61
N LEU A 451 -9.31 30.87 2.89
CA LEU A 451 -9.34 29.93 4.00
C LEU A 451 -10.75 29.35 4.23
N ASN A 452 -11.80 30.15 4.02
CA ASN A 452 -13.18 29.66 4.05
C ASN A 452 -13.54 28.82 2.81
N SER A 453 -12.90 29.01 1.64
CA SER A 453 -13.14 28.16 0.48
C SER A 453 -12.60 26.75 0.69
N ILE A 454 -11.50 26.62 1.46
CA ILE A 454 -10.97 25.33 1.89
C ILE A 454 -12.00 24.55 2.70
N GLU A 455 -12.59 25.16 3.73
CA GLU A 455 -13.60 24.50 4.57
C GLU A 455 -14.90 24.19 3.79
N GLN A 456 -15.30 25.07 2.86
CA GLN A 456 -16.45 24.84 1.97
C GLN A 456 -16.26 23.69 0.97
N GLN A 457 -15.06 23.52 0.40
CA GLN A 457 -14.76 22.44 -0.54
C GLN A 457 -14.76 21.05 0.13
N LEU A 458 -14.62 20.99 1.46
CA LEU A 458 -14.66 19.77 2.25
C LEU A 458 -16.02 19.51 2.92
N THR A 459 -16.96 20.44 2.86
CA THR A 459 -18.32 20.31 3.44
C THR A 459 -19.26 19.59 2.47
N ASP A 460 -20.08 18.65 2.96
CA ASP A 460 -21.06 17.88 2.19
C ASP A 460 -20.52 17.21 0.90
N LEU A 461 -19.23 16.85 0.87
CA LEU A 461 -18.57 16.22 -0.28
C LEU A 461 -19.11 14.80 -0.49
N SER A 462 -19.87 14.59 -1.57
CA SER A 462 -20.67 13.37 -1.76
C SER A 462 -20.19 12.53 -2.96
N PHE A 463 -20.00 11.24 -2.72
CA PHE A 463 -19.59 10.23 -3.71
C PHE A 463 -20.72 9.22 -3.88
N ASP A 464 -21.35 9.19 -5.07
CA ASP A 464 -22.34 8.18 -5.44
C ASP A 464 -21.65 6.99 -6.10
N LEU A 465 -21.85 5.79 -5.54
CA LEU A 465 -21.30 4.52 -6.02
C LEU A 465 -22.46 3.64 -6.52
N ASP A 466 -22.51 3.46 -7.84
CA ASP A 466 -23.54 2.71 -8.56
C ASP A 466 -22.87 1.59 -9.38
N THR A 467 -23.35 0.34 -9.27
CA THR A 467 -22.81 -0.81 -10.02
C THR A 467 -23.96 -1.71 -10.47
N GLU A 468 -23.73 -2.52 -11.52
CA GLU A 468 -24.76 -3.44 -12.04
C GLU A 468 -25.10 -4.60 -11.06
N PHE A 469 -24.40 -4.73 -9.92
CA PHE A 469 -24.46 -5.90 -9.03
C PHE A 469 -24.81 -5.59 -7.57
N THR A 470 -24.91 -4.31 -7.18
CA THR A 470 -25.01 -3.87 -5.77
C THR A 470 -26.06 -2.76 -5.62
N ASP A 471 -26.74 -2.67 -4.47
CA ASP A 471 -27.62 -1.52 -4.19
C ASP A 471 -26.79 -0.22 -4.12
N PRO A 472 -27.19 0.87 -4.82
CA PRO A 472 -26.40 2.11 -4.87
C PRO A 472 -26.13 2.72 -3.49
N LEU A 473 -24.88 3.13 -3.29
CA LEU A 473 -24.35 3.62 -2.02
C LEU A 473 -23.84 5.06 -2.18
N THR A 474 -24.35 5.99 -1.38
CA THR A 474 -23.81 7.36 -1.29
C THR A 474 -22.95 7.45 -0.04
N ILE A 475 -21.68 7.81 -0.20
CA ILE A 475 -20.77 8.18 0.89
C ILE A 475 -20.66 9.70 0.93
N THR A 476 -20.78 10.31 2.11
CA THR A 476 -20.60 11.75 2.31
C THR A 476 -19.45 12.00 3.29
N LEU A 477 -18.48 12.80 2.85
CA LEU A 477 -17.41 13.36 3.67
C LEU A 477 -17.79 14.77 4.11
N ASN A 478 -17.69 15.03 5.41
CA ASN A 478 -17.80 16.37 5.98
C ASN A 478 -16.49 16.70 6.71
N GLY A 479 -15.75 17.65 6.16
CA GLY A 479 -14.53 18.22 6.74
C GLY A 479 -14.80 19.59 7.39
N GLU A 480 -14.26 19.79 8.58
CA GLU A 480 -14.43 21.00 9.39
C GLU A 480 -13.08 21.34 10.04
N VAL A 481 -12.63 22.61 9.98
CA VAL A 481 -11.35 22.99 10.60
C VAL A 481 -11.54 23.07 12.12
N SER A 482 -11.01 22.08 12.81
CA SER A 482 -11.18 21.81 14.23
C SER A 482 -10.18 22.59 15.11
N ASP A 483 -8.96 22.79 14.62
CA ASP A 483 -7.90 23.58 15.25
C ASP A 483 -7.05 24.31 14.19
N PHE A 484 -6.47 25.46 14.56
CA PHE A 484 -5.67 26.29 13.67
C PHE A 484 -4.57 27.02 14.45
N ALA A 485 -3.33 26.90 13.99
CA ALA A 485 -2.18 27.54 14.62
C ALA A 485 -1.24 28.16 13.58
N THR A 486 -0.64 29.29 13.93
CA THR A 486 0.48 29.90 13.20
C THR A 486 1.68 30.00 14.14
N THR A 487 2.86 29.61 13.66
CA THR A 487 4.10 29.55 14.46
C THR A 487 5.20 30.36 13.77
N TYR A 488 5.80 31.30 14.50
CA TYR A 488 6.78 32.27 13.97
C TYR A 488 7.85 31.64 13.07
N ARG A 489 7.88 32.06 11.80
CA ARG A 489 8.75 31.57 10.72
C ARG A 489 8.83 30.04 10.54
N ASN A 490 7.84 29.29 11.02
CA ASN A 490 7.79 27.83 10.88
C ASN A 490 6.69 27.42 9.90
N SER A 491 5.43 27.45 10.34
CA SER A 491 4.28 27.02 9.54
C SER A 491 2.95 27.60 10.06
N MET A 492 1.96 27.56 9.18
CA MET A 492 0.53 27.71 9.45
C MET A 492 -0.09 26.31 9.34
N THR A 493 -0.58 25.75 10.44
CA THR A 493 -1.15 24.41 10.51
C THR A 493 -2.66 24.49 10.75
N ALA A 494 -3.44 23.83 9.91
CA ALA A 494 -4.88 23.63 10.08
C ALA A 494 -5.18 22.14 10.27
N THR A 495 -5.75 21.79 11.42
CA THR A 495 -6.25 20.45 11.72
C THR A 495 -7.70 20.38 11.26
N ILE A 496 -8.05 19.34 10.49
CA ILE A 496 -9.36 19.18 9.88
C ILE A 496 -9.99 17.91 10.43
N GLY A 497 -11.05 18.09 11.22
CA GLY A 497 -11.93 17.02 11.62
C GLY A 497 -12.70 16.50 10.41
N THR A 498 -12.80 15.19 10.27
CA THR A 498 -13.55 14.54 9.18
C THR A 498 -14.59 13.62 9.76
N ASN A 499 -15.85 13.79 9.36
CA ASN A 499 -16.93 12.85 9.62
C ASN A 499 -17.41 12.24 8.29
N ILE A 500 -17.31 10.92 8.18
CA ILE A 500 -17.80 10.14 7.04
C ILE A 500 -19.12 9.50 7.42
N THR A 501 -20.11 9.60 6.54
CA THR A 501 -21.35 8.81 6.61
C THR A 501 -21.59 8.06 5.31
N ALA A 502 -22.36 6.98 5.38
CA ALA A 502 -22.91 6.28 4.23
C ALA A 502 -24.41 6.10 4.39
N ASN A 503 -25.17 6.29 3.32
CA ASN A 503 -26.64 6.34 3.32
C ASN A 503 -27.36 4.98 3.56
N GLN A 504 -26.62 3.96 4.02
CA GLN A 504 -27.11 2.62 4.36
C GLN A 504 -26.62 2.21 5.76
N PRO A 505 -27.45 1.54 6.58
CA PRO A 505 -27.02 0.99 7.88
C PRO A 505 -26.06 -0.20 7.70
N PRO A 506 -25.30 -0.59 8.74
CA PRO A 506 -24.38 -1.72 8.66
C PRO A 506 -25.13 -3.05 8.49
N ALA A 507 -24.81 -3.77 7.42
CA ALA A 507 -25.23 -5.16 7.20
C ALA A 507 -24.40 -6.14 8.05
N LEU A 508 -23.09 -5.88 8.20
CA LEU A 508 -22.14 -6.77 8.88
C LEU A 508 -21.89 -6.33 10.33
N THR A 509 -22.75 -6.79 11.24
CA THR A 509 -22.83 -6.31 12.64
C THR A 509 -21.80 -6.89 13.63
N THR A 510 -20.77 -7.59 13.16
CA THR A 510 -19.77 -8.28 14.02
C THR A 510 -18.38 -7.63 14.04
N SER A 511 -18.18 -6.51 13.35
CA SER A 511 -16.88 -5.87 13.24
C SER A 511 -16.38 -5.30 14.58
N PRO A 512 -15.08 -5.40 14.90
CA PRO A 512 -14.46 -4.63 15.98
C PRO A 512 -14.26 -3.14 15.62
N GLY A 513 -14.51 -2.76 14.36
CA GLY A 513 -14.35 -1.40 13.85
C GLY A 513 -13.18 -1.24 12.88
N ILE A 514 -12.73 0.00 12.70
CA ILE A 514 -11.72 0.40 11.72
C ILE A 514 -10.32 -0.02 12.21
N PRO A 515 -9.49 -0.70 11.41
CA PRO A 515 -8.22 -1.26 11.88
C PRO A 515 -7.12 -0.20 11.91
N LEU A 516 -6.44 -0.05 13.04
CA LEU A 516 -5.41 0.96 13.24
C LEU A 516 -4.00 0.35 13.27
N ALA A 517 -3.11 0.84 12.40
CA ALA A 517 -1.71 0.38 12.33
C ALA A 517 -0.86 0.76 13.56
N THR A 518 -1.29 1.77 14.30
CA THR A 518 -0.74 2.24 15.59
C THR A 518 -1.90 2.58 16.52
N SER A 519 -1.67 2.75 17.83
CA SER A 519 -2.70 3.35 18.69
C SER A 519 -3.14 4.72 18.17
N TYR A 520 -4.42 5.07 18.31
CA TYR A 520 -4.90 6.42 18.01
C TYR A 520 -4.28 7.43 18.99
N THR A 521 -3.79 8.55 18.45
CA THR A 521 -3.23 9.67 19.20
C THR A 521 -3.53 10.97 18.47
N GLU A 522 -3.97 11.98 19.23
CA GLU A 522 -4.14 13.38 18.81
C GLU A 522 -2.79 14.11 18.61
N GLU A 523 -1.66 13.44 18.87
CA GLU A 523 -0.32 14.00 18.59
C GLU A 523 -0.02 13.92 17.08
N LEU A 524 -0.02 15.10 16.44
CA LEU A 524 0.28 15.26 15.01
C LEU A 524 1.70 14.74 14.65
N PRO A 525 1.91 14.27 13.41
CA PRO A 525 3.23 13.88 12.93
C PRO A 525 4.16 15.10 12.81
N LEU A 526 5.47 14.87 12.82
CA LEU A 526 6.42 15.91 12.44
C LEU A 526 6.33 16.18 10.93
N PHE A 527 5.79 17.35 10.58
CA PHE A 527 5.97 17.95 9.25
C PHE A 527 7.40 18.50 9.14
N GLU A 528 8.04 18.29 7.99
CA GLU A 528 9.47 18.59 7.73
C GLU A 528 9.70 19.39 6.44
N SER A 529 8.69 19.55 5.58
CA SER A 529 8.80 20.45 4.44
C SER A 529 8.59 21.87 4.92
N SER A 530 9.43 22.78 4.44
CA SER A 530 9.18 24.21 4.61
C SER A 530 8.18 24.75 3.58
N ARG A 531 7.74 23.96 2.59
CA ARG A 531 6.66 24.32 1.64
C ARG A 531 5.31 23.83 2.19
N ALA A 532 4.38 23.35 1.36
CA ALA A 532 3.12 22.78 1.83
C ALA A 532 3.26 21.27 2.12
N GLN A 533 2.55 20.78 3.13
CA GLN A 533 2.33 19.36 3.37
C GLN A 533 0.84 19.08 3.64
N VAL A 534 0.35 17.96 3.14
CA VAL A 534 -0.97 17.41 3.52
C VAL A 534 -0.76 16.09 4.24
N GLY A 535 -1.28 16.00 5.47
CA GLY A 535 -1.38 14.77 6.24
C GLY A 535 -2.75 14.15 6.09
N VAL A 536 -2.85 12.92 5.59
CA VAL A 536 -4.09 12.13 5.53
C VAL A 536 -3.97 10.96 6.51
N ARG A 537 -4.85 10.86 7.50
CA ARG A 537 -4.78 9.76 8.47
C ARG A 537 -5.06 8.43 7.76
N LEU A 538 -4.18 7.42 7.84
CA LEU A 538 -4.40 6.10 7.20
C LEU A 538 -5.70 5.44 7.69
N ALA A 539 -6.10 5.71 8.93
CA ALA A 539 -7.36 5.26 9.49
C ALA A 539 -8.60 5.87 8.80
N LEU A 540 -8.50 7.03 8.15
CA LEU A 540 -9.58 7.61 7.33
C LEU A 540 -9.81 6.76 6.07
N LEU A 541 -8.73 6.40 5.36
CA LEU A 541 -8.81 5.53 4.17
C LEU A 541 -9.26 4.10 4.54
N ASN A 542 -8.72 3.54 5.63
CA ASN A 542 -9.19 2.25 6.15
C ASN A 542 -10.63 2.31 6.68
N GLY A 543 -11.10 3.49 7.10
CA GLY A 543 -12.49 3.72 7.49
C GLY A 543 -13.44 3.76 6.30
N LEU A 544 -13.02 4.35 5.17
CA LEU A 544 -13.76 4.28 3.91
C LEU A 544 -13.89 2.83 3.41
N LEU A 545 -12.78 2.08 3.39
CA LEU A 545 -12.78 0.65 3.03
C LEU A 545 -13.64 -0.19 3.99
N HIS A 546 -13.59 0.11 5.30
CA HIS A 546 -14.43 -0.54 6.31
C HIS A 546 -15.91 -0.20 6.11
N THR A 547 -16.27 1.04 5.74
CA THR A 547 -17.66 1.47 5.50
C THR A 547 -18.27 0.81 4.25
N LEU A 548 -17.51 0.72 3.15
CA LEU A 548 -17.89 -0.04 1.95
C LEU A 548 -18.17 -1.51 2.28
N TRP A 549 -17.34 -2.10 3.14
CA TRP A 549 -17.51 -3.48 3.56
C TRP A 549 -18.68 -3.66 4.54
N GLU A 550 -18.82 -2.82 5.56
CA GLU A 550 -19.81 -3.00 6.64
C GLU A 550 -21.25 -2.80 6.15
N THR A 551 -21.47 -1.94 5.17
CA THR A 551 -22.76 -1.77 4.46
C THR A 551 -23.14 -2.97 3.59
N GLY A 552 -22.19 -3.86 3.26
CA GLY A 552 -22.42 -4.99 2.36
C GLY A 552 -22.23 -4.68 0.88
N PHE A 553 -21.69 -3.51 0.50
CA PHE A 553 -21.42 -3.12 -0.89
C PHE A 553 -20.37 -4.02 -1.59
N LEU A 554 -19.68 -4.88 -0.85
CA LEU A 554 -18.75 -5.88 -1.39
C LEU A 554 -19.34 -7.31 -1.49
N GLU A 555 -20.64 -7.48 -1.23
CA GLU A 555 -21.37 -8.73 -1.46
C GLU A 555 -21.93 -8.70 -2.90
N ILE A 556 -21.41 -9.55 -3.79
CA ILE A 556 -21.64 -9.43 -5.25
C ILE A 556 -22.26 -10.73 -5.80
N ASP A 557 -23.37 -10.63 -6.53
CA ASP A 557 -23.89 -11.76 -7.31
C ASP A 557 -22.98 -12.00 -8.53
N LEU A 558 -22.35 -13.17 -8.59
CA LEU A 558 -21.47 -13.59 -9.67
C LEU A 558 -22.17 -14.48 -10.70
N THR A 559 -23.46 -14.79 -10.54
CA THR A 559 -24.17 -15.82 -11.33
C THR A 559 -24.09 -15.58 -12.84
N ASP A 560 -24.33 -14.34 -13.29
CA ASP A 560 -24.23 -13.93 -14.69
C ASP A 560 -22.77 -13.61 -15.14
N LEU A 561 -21.82 -13.54 -14.21
CA LEU A 561 -20.38 -13.38 -14.47
C LEU A 561 -19.64 -14.73 -14.61
N MET A 562 -20.31 -15.85 -14.36
CA MET A 562 -19.72 -17.19 -14.48
C MET A 562 -19.34 -17.50 -15.94
N PRO A 563 -18.14 -18.07 -16.23
CA PRO A 563 -17.69 -18.27 -17.60
C PRO A 563 -18.63 -19.17 -18.42
N ASP A 564 -18.81 -18.89 -19.72
CA ASP A 564 -19.71 -19.60 -20.66
C ASP A 564 -19.75 -21.14 -20.49
N GLN A 565 -18.59 -21.76 -20.25
CA GLN A 565 -18.42 -23.20 -20.09
C GLN A 565 -19.02 -23.78 -18.79
N TYR A 566 -19.41 -22.92 -17.85
CA TYR A 566 -20.02 -23.23 -16.55
C TYR A 566 -21.39 -22.57 -16.36
N ALA A 567 -21.74 -21.52 -17.11
CA ALA A 567 -23.06 -20.88 -17.05
C ALA A 567 -24.23 -21.87 -17.27
N GLY A 568 -24.02 -22.92 -18.08
CA GLY A 568 -25.02 -24.00 -18.29
C GLY A 568 -25.17 -25.01 -17.14
N ILE A 569 -24.40 -24.87 -16.05
CA ILE A 569 -24.48 -25.71 -14.84
C ILE A 569 -24.51 -24.91 -13.53
N THR A 570 -24.42 -23.58 -13.60
CA THR A 570 -24.51 -22.69 -12.44
C THR A 570 -25.98 -22.49 -12.09
N GLU A 571 -26.33 -22.70 -10.82
CA GLU A 571 -27.66 -22.44 -10.28
C GLU A 571 -27.68 -21.10 -9.53
N GLN A 572 -26.60 -20.80 -8.78
CA GLN A 572 -26.29 -19.50 -8.19
C GLN A 572 -24.77 -19.41 -7.92
N ALA A 573 -24.18 -18.20 -7.94
CA ALA A 573 -22.83 -17.94 -7.42
C ALA A 573 -22.77 -16.56 -6.76
N ASN A 574 -22.27 -16.46 -5.52
CA ASN A 574 -22.13 -15.19 -4.79
C ASN A 574 -20.71 -15.02 -4.27
N LEU A 575 -20.15 -13.81 -4.37
CA LEU A 575 -18.97 -13.36 -3.64
C LEU A 575 -19.40 -12.71 -2.33
N SER A 576 -18.74 -13.07 -1.22
CA SER A 576 -18.96 -12.48 0.09
C SER A 576 -17.64 -12.22 0.80
N VAL A 577 -17.39 -10.98 1.21
CA VAL A 577 -16.10 -10.53 1.75
C VAL A 577 -16.12 -10.67 3.27
N LYS A 578 -15.44 -11.70 3.82
CA LYS A 578 -15.54 -11.98 5.27
C LYS A 578 -14.65 -11.07 6.13
N LEU A 579 -13.57 -10.52 5.57
CA LEU A 579 -12.72 -9.51 6.22
C LEU A 579 -12.72 -8.20 5.43
N GLN A 580 -12.98 -7.10 6.12
CA GLN A 580 -12.82 -5.74 5.59
C GLN A 580 -11.48 -5.54 4.85
N PRO A 581 -11.46 -4.95 3.64
CA PRO A 581 -10.21 -4.61 2.97
C PRO A 581 -9.38 -3.62 3.80
N VAL A 582 -8.05 -3.76 3.74
CA VAL A 582 -7.11 -2.92 4.51
C VAL A 582 -6.02 -2.39 3.61
N LEU A 583 -5.83 -1.08 3.63
CA LEU A 583 -4.64 -0.40 3.12
C LEU A 583 -3.52 -0.48 4.17
N SER A 584 -2.38 -1.02 3.75
CA SER A 584 -1.22 -1.34 4.57
C SER A 584 0.07 -0.80 3.94
N ARG A 585 1.14 -0.71 4.73
CA ARG A 585 2.46 -0.26 4.24
C ARG A 585 3.12 -1.34 3.37
N PRO A 586 3.87 -0.96 2.32
CA PRO A 586 4.69 -1.88 1.53
C PRO A 586 5.77 -2.54 2.37
N LYS A 587 6.17 -3.76 1.99
CA LYS A 587 7.32 -4.45 2.56
C LYS A 587 8.61 -3.85 1.99
N ALA A 588 9.72 -4.01 2.73
CA ALA A 588 10.98 -3.37 2.41
C ALA A 588 11.56 -3.82 1.06
N GLY A 589 11.36 -3.01 0.01
CA GLY A 589 11.83 -3.24 -1.35
C GLY A 589 10.72 -3.35 -2.41
N GLU A 590 9.45 -3.31 -2.01
CA GLU A 590 8.32 -3.12 -2.94
C GLU A 590 8.30 -1.67 -3.47
N PRO A 591 7.85 -1.44 -4.72
CA PRO A 591 7.94 -0.14 -5.40
C PRO A 591 6.69 0.75 -5.23
N TYR A 592 5.74 0.33 -4.40
CA TYR A 592 4.43 0.98 -4.21
C TYR A 592 4.43 1.86 -2.97
N ASP A 593 3.52 2.85 -2.89
CA ASP A 593 3.33 3.66 -1.68
C ASP A 593 2.54 2.90 -0.62
N PHE A 594 1.57 2.07 -1.05
CA PHE A 594 0.72 1.23 -0.20
C PHE A 594 0.40 -0.12 -0.84
N ILE A 595 -0.07 -1.06 -0.01
CA ILE A 595 -0.60 -2.35 -0.42
C ILE A 595 -2.04 -2.46 0.10
N LEU A 596 -3.00 -2.61 -0.81
CA LEU A 596 -4.38 -2.96 -0.48
C LEU A 596 -4.51 -4.49 -0.42
N ARG A 597 -5.04 -5.00 0.69
CA ARG A 597 -5.33 -6.43 0.90
C ARG A 597 -6.81 -6.65 1.17
N ALA A 598 -7.43 -7.57 0.45
CA ALA A 598 -8.75 -8.13 0.75
C ALA A 598 -8.61 -9.64 1.00
N GLY A 599 -8.81 -10.05 2.25
CA GLY A 599 -8.62 -11.43 2.71
C GLY A 599 -9.95 -12.13 2.96
N GLN A 600 -9.90 -13.47 2.98
CA GLN A 600 -11.06 -14.34 3.24
C GLN A 600 -12.31 -13.92 2.45
N MET A 601 -12.17 -13.57 1.17
CA MET A 601 -13.32 -13.39 0.29
C MET A 601 -13.80 -14.77 -0.14
N GLU A 602 -15.08 -15.07 -0.01
CA GLU A 602 -15.61 -16.41 -0.25
C GLU A 602 -16.61 -16.40 -1.40
N ILE A 603 -16.35 -17.24 -2.40
CA ILE A 603 -17.25 -17.50 -3.51
C ILE A 603 -18.00 -18.80 -3.20
N GLU A 604 -19.27 -18.68 -2.86
CA GLU A 604 -20.19 -19.81 -2.68
C GLU A 604 -20.96 -20.02 -3.98
N ALA A 605 -20.79 -21.18 -4.62
CA ALA A 605 -21.37 -21.48 -5.92
C ALA A 605 -22.10 -22.83 -5.90
N ASP A 606 -23.39 -22.80 -6.24
CA ASP A 606 -24.21 -23.97 -6.49
C ASP A 606 -24.06 -24.39 -7.95
N LEU A 607 -23.39 -25.52 -8.16
CA LEU A 607 -22.97 -26.04 -9.46
C LEU A 607 -23.48 -27.47 -9.62
N ALA A 608 -24.45 -27.67 -10.51
CA ALA A 608 -25.03 -28.98 -10.85
C ALA A 608 -25.45 -29.85 -9.65
N ASN A 609 -26.19 -29.29 -8.67
CA ASN A 609 -26.59 -29.93 -7.41
C ASN A 609 -25.46 -30.21 -6.38
N GLN A 610 -24.27 -29.62 -6.50
CA GLN A 610 -23.31 -29.51 -5.40
C GLN A 610 -22.97 -28.05 -5.09
N THR A 611 -22.68 -27.76 -3.83
CA THR A 611 -22.30 -26.44 -3.33
C THR A 611 -20.80 -26.47 -3.07
N ASP A 612 -20.06 -25.61 -3.75
CA ASP A 612 -18.63 -25.43 -3.55
C ASP A 612 -18.37 -24.05 -2.97
N VAL A 613 -17.59 -23.98 -1.88
CA VAL A 613 -17.11 -22.72 -1.32
C VAL A 613 -15.62 -22.59 -1.60
N TYR A 614 -15.27 -21.57 -2.37
CA TYR A 614 -13.89 -21.20 -2.68
C TYR A 614 -13.53 -19.98 -1.86
N ALA A 615 -12.30 -19.93 -1.36
CA ALA A 615 -11.78 -18.75 -0.67
C ALA A 615 -10.70 -18.07 -1.54
N VAL A 616 -10.65 -16.75 -1.46
CA VAL A 616 -9.86 -15.86 -2.29
C VAL A 616 -9.20 -14.81 -1.40
N ASN A 617 -7.90 -14.66 -1.58
CA ASN A 617 -7.10 -13.56 -1.07
C ASN A 617 -6.65 -12.71 -2.27
N LEU A 618 -6.73 -11.38 -2.14
CA LEU A 618 -6.28 -10.43 -3.15
C LEU A 618 -5.35 -9.40 -2.51
N GLU A 619 -4.14 -9.29 -3.04
CA GLU A 619 -3.17 -8.26 -2.71
C GLU A 619 -2.85 -7.42 -3.94
N VAL A 620 -2.86 -6.09 -3.82
CA VAL A 620 -2.55 -5.19 -4.93
C VAL A 620 -1.73 -3.97 -4.48
N GLY A 621 -0.73 -3.61 -5.29
CA GLY A 621 0.09 -2.42 -5.06
C GLY A 621 -0.65 -1.15 -5.47
N ILE A 622 -0.50 -0.09 -4.68
CA ILE A 622 -1.10 1.22 -4.92
C ILE A 622 -0.01 2.30 -4.95
N LEU A 623 -0.08 3.15 -5.96
CA LEU A 623 0.65 4.41 -6.04
C LEU A 623 -0.29 5.58 -5.78
N MET A 624 0.21 6.61 -5.12
CA MET A 624 -0.53 7.84 -4.85
C MET A 624 0.19 9.04 -5.50
N SER A 625 -0.55 9.81 -6.29
CA SER A 625 -0.06 10.99 -6.99
C SER A 625 -0.83 12.25 -6.57
N LEU A 626 -0.18 13.41 -6.69
CA LEU A 626 -0.81 14.73 -6.60
C LEU A 626 -0.49 15.50 -7.87
N ALA A 627 -1.52 15.76 -8.67
CA ALA A 627 -1.51 16.46 -9.95
C ALA A 627 -2.93 17.00 -10.25
N ASP A 628 -3.07 18.00 -11.11
CA ASP A 628 -4.37 18.64 -11.43
C ASP A 628 -5.15 19.06 -10.16
N ASN A 629 -4.43 19.45 -9.11
CA ASN A 629 -4.93 19.72 -7.76
C ASN A 629 -5.64 18.54 -7.03
N ALA A 630 -5.53 17.29 -7.49
CA ALA A 630 -6.15 16.14 -6.83
C ALA A 630 -5.15 15.09 -6.33
N ILE A 631 -5.36 14.58 -5.12
CA ILE A 631 -4.80 13.31 -4.67
C ILE A 631 -5.50 12.20 -5.46
N SER A 632 -4.73 11.45 -6.24
CA SER A 632 -5.20 10.41 -7.16
C SER A 632 -4.57 9.07 -6.82
N ILE A 633 -5.39 8.02 -6.81
CA ILE A 633 -4.97 6.64 -6.54
C ILE A 633 -4.81 5.88 -7.86
N THR A 634 -3.62 5.33 -8.10
CA THR A 634 -3.30 4.52 -9.29
C THR A 634 -2.93 3.09 -8.88
N VAL A 635 -3.52 2.11 -9.55
CA VAL A 635 -3.09 0.71 -9.51
C VAL A 635 -2.23 0.42 -10.75
N PRO A 636 -0.91 0.17 -10.62
CA PRO A 636 -0.01 0.02 -11.77
C PRO A 636 0.08 -1.40 -12.35
N ASP A 637 -0.28 -2.42 -11.57
CA ASP A 637 -0.02 -3.83 -11.86
C ASP A 637 -1.26 -4.71 -11.58
N GLU A 638 -1.35 -5.86 -12.27
CA GLU A 638 -2.39 -6.88 -12.04
C GLU A 638 -2.29 -7.47 -10.61
N PRO A 639 -3.40 -7.65 -9.87
CA PRO A 639 -3.35 -8.05 -8.47
C PRO A 639 -2.82 -9.48 -8.27
N GLN A 640 -2.11 -9.68 -7.16
CA GLN A 640 -1.74 -11.00 -6.66
C GLN A 640 -2.96 -11.68 -6.04
N VAL A 641 -3.65 -12.49 -6.84
CA VAL A 641 -4.79 -13.30 -6.39
C VAL A 641 -4.35 -14.71 -5.99
N THR A 642 -4.68 -15.13 -4.77
CA THR A 642 -4.48 -16.49 -4.25
C THR A 642 -5.84 -17.13 -3.96
N THR A 643 -6.02 -18.40 -4.29
CA THR A 643 -7.33 -19.07 -4.29
C THR A 643 -7.23 -20.52 -3.83
N TRP A 644 -8.16 -20.97 -3.00
CA TRP A 644 -8.25 -22.36 -2.54
C TRP A 644 -9.71 -22.82 -2.40
N VAL A 645 -9.91 -24.13 -2.27
CA VAL A 645 -11.22 -24.70 -1.94
C VAL A 645 -11.34 -24.71 -0.42
N LYS A 646 -12.37 -24.06 0.12
CA LYS A 646 -12.69 -24.05 1.56
C LYS A 646 -13.56 -25.26 1.93
N SER A 647 -14.56 -25.57 1.12
CA SER A 647 -15.41 -26.75 1.27
C SER A 647 -16.12 -27.12 -0.04
N THR A 648 -16.63 -28.36 -0.10
CA THR A 648 -17.47 -28.88 -1.18
C THR A 648 -18.46 -29.88 -0.60
N THR A 649 -19.68 -29.96 -1.14
CA THR A 649 -20.65 -31.00 -0.76
C THR A 649 -20.59 -32.25 -1.63
N GLY A 650 -19.77 -32.24 -2.70
CA GLY A 650 -19.45 -33.40 -3.52
C GLY A 650 -18.08 -34.02 -3.20
N ASP A 651 -17.73 -35.13 -3.87
CA ASP A 651 -16.43 -35.82 -3.70
C ASP A 651 -15.20 -34.95 -4.06
N ARG A 652 -15.44 -33.84 -4.78
CA ARG A 652 -14.47 -32.82 -5.21
C ARG A 652 -15.25 -31.59 -5.70
N SER A 653 -14.61 -30.43 -5.69
CA SER A 653 -15.16 -29.23 -6.32
C SER A 653 -15.26 -29.35 -7.85
N VAL A 654 -16.24 -28.68 -8.45
CA VAL A 654 -16.46 -28.62 -9.91
C VAL A 654 -15.39 -27.76 -10.57
N LEU A 655 -15.05 -26.62 -9.94
CA LEU A 655 -13.97 -25.74 -10.35
C LEU A 655 -12.72 -26.05 -9.53
N ASN A 656 -11.57 -25.68 -10.06
CA ASN A 656 -10.31 -25.69 -9.32
C ASN A 656 -9.87 -24.25 -9.03
N ALA A 657 -8.93 -24.09 -8.10
CA ALA A 657 -8.35 -22.80 -7.73
C ALA A 657 -8.00 -21.91 -8.95
N ASN A 658 -7.33 -22.45 -9.97
CA ASN A 658 -6.93 -21.67 -11.16
C ASN A 658 -8.12 -21.17 -12.01
N ALA A 659 -9.25 -21.88 -12.00
CA ALA A 659 -10.47 -21.41 -12.66
C ALA A 659 -11.11 -20.24 -11.88
N ILE A 660 -11.12 -20.32 -10.54
CA ILE A 660 -11.57 -19.21 -9.68
C ILE A 660 -10.64 -17.99 -9.82
N LYS A 661 -9.33 -18.20 -9.83
CA LYS A 661 -8.35 -17.12 -10.07
C LYS A 661 -8.59 -16.43 -11.43
N SER A 662 -8.87 -17.20 -12.48
CA SER A 662 -9.23 -16.66 -13.80
C SER A 662 -10.57 -15.90 -13.81
N LEU A 663 -11.55 -16.32 -12.99
CA LEU A 663 -12.82 -15.59 -12.82
C LEU A 663 -12.61 -14.26 -12.09
N VAL A 664 -11.87 -14.26 -10.99
CA VAL A 664 -11.57 -13.06 -10.21
C VAL A 664 -10.77 -12.05 -11.06
N LEU A 665 -9.69 -12.47 -11.71
CA LEU A 665 -8.89 -11.59 -12.57
C LEU A 665 -9.61 -11.15 -13.84
N GLY A 666 -10.46 -12.01 -14.41
CA GLY A 666 -11.10 -11.78 -15.71
C GLY A 666 -12.45 -11.05 -15.67
N GLN A 667 -13.16 -11.04 -14.54
CA GLN A 667 -14.51 -10.47 -14.42
C GLN A 667 -14.69 -9.58 -13.19
N VAL A 668 -14.23 -10.02 -12.01
CA VAL A 668 -14.45 -9.28 -10.74
C VAL A 668 -13.50 -8.09 -10.61
N TRP A 669 -12.20 -8.33 -10.82
CA TRP A 669 -11.17 -7.31 -10.67
C TRP A 669 -11.36 -6.10 -11.60
N PRO A 670 -11.71 -6.24 -12.91
CA PRO A 670 -11.94 -5.08 -13.77
C PRO A 670 -13.03 -4.13 -13.28
N GLN A 671 -14.06 -4.64 -12.56
CA GLN A 671 -15.09 -3.79 -11.95
C GLN A 671 -14.51 -3.01 -10.77
N ILE A 672 -13.80 -3.72 -9.87
CA ILE A 672 -13.12 -3.11 -8.71
C ILE A 672 -12.10 -2.05 -9.17
N GLU A 673 -11.28 -2.35 -10.19
CA GLU A 673 -10.28 -1.44 -10.75
C GLU A 673 -10.90 -0.16 -11.32
N GLU A 674 -12.06 -0.26 -11.96
CA GLU A 674 -12.77 0.90 -12.51
C GLU A 674 -13.42 1.75 -11.40
N THR A 675 -14.05 1.12 -10.39
CA THR A 675 -14.56 1.84 -9.21
C THR A 675 -13.45 2.53 -8.43
N LEU A 676 -12.28 1.89 -8.25
CA LEU A 676 -11.11 2.50 -7.60
C LEU A 676 -10.57 3.71 -8.37
N LYS A 677 -10.56 3.68 -9.71
CA LYS A 677 -10.14 4.83 -10.53
C LYS A 677 -11.14 5.98 -10.52
N GLN A 678 -12.43 5.70 -10.58
CA GLN A 678 -13.47 6.72 -10.66
C GLN A 678 -13.78 7.36 -9.31
N GLY A 679 -13.74 6.59 -8.22
CA GLY A 679 -14.22 7.00 -6.89
C GLY A 679 -13.18 7.52 -5.90
N LEU A 680 -11.88 7.46 -6.20
CA LEU A 680 -10.79 7.80 -5.26
C LEU A 680 -9.85 8.90 -5.77
N SER A 681 -10.43 9.92 -6.42
CA SER A 681 -9.79 11.21 -6.65
C SER A 681 -10.34 12.22 -5.63
N PHE A 682 -9.46 12.83 -4.84
CA PHE A 682 -9.80 13.84 -3.84
C PHE A 682 -9.13 15.16 -4.20
N GLU A 683 -9.92 16.15 -4.63
CA GLU A 683 -9.42 17.50 -4.91
C GLU A 683 -8.87 18.11 -3.62
N LEU A 684 -7.57 18.46 -3.63
CA LEU A 684 -6.99 19.28 -2.58
C LEU A 684 -7.60 20.67 -2.65
N PRO A 685 -7.96 21.26 -1.50
CA PRO A 685 -8.63 22.54 -1.50
C PRO A 685 -7.66 23.68 -1.82
N VAL A 686 -7.80 24.26 -3.02
CA VAL A 686 -6.94 25.36 -3.51
C VAL A 686 -7.54 26.71 -3.09
N PRO A 687 -6.72 27.65 -2.55
CA PRO A 687 -7.10 29.05 -2.38
C PRO A 687 -7.70 29.66 -3.65
N SER A 688 -8.94 30.16 -3.60
CA SER A 688 -9.53 30.85 -4.74
C SER A 688 -8.85 32.19 -5.00
N LEU A 689 -8.20 32.33 -6.15
CA LEU A 689 -7.57 33.59 -6.59
C LEU A 689 -8.55 34.52 -7.35
N SER A 690 -9.85 34.24 -7.32
CA SER A 690 -10.88 34.96 -8.08
C SER A 690 -10.97 36.46 -7.78
N GLY A 691 -10.52 36.94 -6.61
CA GLY A 691 -10.44 38.37 -6.30
C GLY A 691 -9.28 39.09 -6.98
N ILE A 692 -8.23 38.37 -7.41
CA ILE A 692 -7.02 38.97 -7.98
C ILE A 692 -7.31 39.62 -9.35
N SER A 693 -8.25 39.08 -10.14
CA SER A 693 -8.62 39.66 -11.44
C SER A 693 -9.31 41.01 -11.36
N ASP A 694 -9.93 41.36 -10.22
CA ASP A 694 -10.55 42.68 -10.03
C ASP A 694 -9.50 43.77 -9.70
N LEU A 695 -8.38 43.38 -9.06
CA LEU A 695 -7.23 44.25 -8.75
C LEU A 695 -6.25 44.38 -9.94
N ALA A 696 -6.01 43.27 -10.63
CA ALA A 696 -5.06 43.14 -11.73
C ALA A 696 -5.62 42.25 -12.86
N PRO A 697 -6.39 42.80 -13.81
CA PRO A 697 -7.09 42.01 -14.84
C PRO A 697 -6.19 41.16 -15.76
N THR A 698 -4.90 41.48 -15.87
CA THR A 698 -3.91 40.66 -16.59
C THR A 698 -3.62 39.32 -15.90
N LEU A 699 -3.84 39.22 -14.57
CA LEU A 699 -3.68 37.99 -13.81
C LEU A 699 -4.88 37.04 -13.91
N THR A 700 -5.92 37.38 -14.68
CA THR A 700 -7.05 36.46 -14.96
C THR A 700 -6.61 35.16 -15.68
N ALA A 701 -5.38 35.11 -16.19
CA ALA A 701 -4.76 33.93 -16.80
C ALA A 701 -3.72 33.23 -15.89
N LEU A 702 -3.59 33.62 -14.62
CA LEU A 702 -2.73 32.93 -13.65
C LEU A 702 -3.42 31.61 -13.25
N GLU A 703 -2.89 30.49 -13.76
CA GLU A 703 -3.27 29.15 -13.33
C GLU A 703 -2.38 28.72 -12.15
N VAL A 704 -2.94 28.04 -11.14
CA VAL A 704 -2.21 27.61 -9.93
C VAL A 704 -2.53 26.16 -9.60
N GLU A 705 -1.48 25.38 -9.36
CA GLU A 705 -1.58 23.96 -9.02
C GLU A 705 -0.67 23.55 -7.86
N PHE A 706 -1.07 22.49 -7.16
CA PHE A 706 -0.22 21.73 -6.24
C PHE A 706 0.43 20.54 -6.94
N LEU A 707 1.76 20.51 -6.93
CA LEU A 707 2.58 19.45 -7.51
C LEU A 707 3.29 18.63 -6.42
N LEU A 708 3.37 17.31 -6.61
CA LEU A 708 4.09 16.42 -5.68
C LEU A 708 5.61 16.68 -5.72
N ASN A 709 6.15 17.28 -4.65
CA ASN A 709 7.56 17.67 -4.49
C ASN A 709 8.47 16.50 -4.06
N ARG A 710 7.92 15.52 -3.32
CA ARG A 710 8.64 14.30 -2.88
C ARG A 710 7.70 13.08 -2.90
N PRO A 711 8.24 11.84 -3.01
CA PRO A 711 7.46 10.62 -2.81
C PRO A 711 6.70 10.65 -1.49
N VAL A 712 5.56 9.97 -1.44
CA VAL A 712 4.68 9.90 -0.27
C VAL A 712 5.41 9.22 0.89
N ASP A 713 5.27 9.77 2.10
CA ASP A 713 5.88 9.24 3.33
C ASP A 713 4.79 8.83 4.34
N TYR A 714 5.15 8.09 5.39
CA TYR A 714 4.22 7.73 6.47
C TYR A 714 4.84 8.00 7.84
N ARG A 715 4.11 8.77 8.66
CA ARG A 715 4.53 9.22 10.01
C ARG A 715 3.35 9.11 10.98
N ASN A 716 3.54 8.47 12.12
CA ASN A 716 2.59 8.42 13.25
C ASN A 716 1.12 8.08 12.92
N GLY A 717 0.85 7.28 11.87
CA GLY A 717 -0.52 6.96 11.44
C GLY A 717 -1.05 7.81 10.28
N PHE A 718 -0.27 8.77 9.79
CA PHE A 718 -0.59 9.65 8.66
C PHE A 718 0.26 9.32 7.43
N ILE A 719 -0.38 9.46 6.28
CA ILE A 719 0.18 9.53 4.93
C ILE A 719 0.54 10.99 4.67
N ILE A 720 1.76 11.28 4.24
CA ILE A 720 2.30 12.64 4.11
C ILE A 720 2.62 12.93 2.65
N PHE A 721 1.91 13.90 2.08
CA PHE A 721 2.18 14.48 0.77
C PHE A 721 3.03 15.75 0.98
N ASP A 722 4.19 15.84 0.32
CA ASP A 722 5.03 17.05 0.28
C ASP A 722 4.72 17.79 -1.03
N ALA A 723 4.17 18.99 -0.95
CA ALA A 723 3.60 19.71 -2.09
C ALA A 723 4.33 21.03 -2.37
N LEU A 724 4.52 21.31 -3.65
CA LEU A 724 4.92 22.61 -4.19
C LEU A 724 3.67 23.33 -4.69
N LEU A 725 3.46 24.58 -4.28
CA LEU A 725 2.56 25.48 -4.98
C LEU A 725 3.29 25.97 -6.24
N GLN A 726 2.68 25.80 -7.42
CA GLN A 726 3.22 26.34 -8.66
C GLN A 726 2.14 27.15 -9.37
N GLY A 727 2.44 28.42 -9.64
CA GLY A 727 1.62 29.28 -10.48
C GLY A 727 2.27 29.51 -11.84
N THR A 728 1.46 29.58 -12.89
CA THR A 728 1.87 29.84 -14.27
C THR A 728 1.04 30.98 -14.85
N LEU A 729 1.69 32.07 -15.26
CA LEU A 729 1.07 33.21 -15.93
C LEU A 729 1.59 33.32 -17.38
N PRO A 730 0.79 32.96 -18.39
CA PRO A 730 1.13 33.19 -19.78
C PRO A 730 0.96 34.68 -20.14
N LEU A 731 2.02 35.29 -20.65
CA LEU A 731 2.01 36.66 -21.18
C LEU A 731 1.37 36.68 -22.57
N GLY A 732 0.27 37.42 -22.71
CA GLY A 732 -0.43 37.59 -23.99
C GLY A 732 0.42 38.26 -25.07
N GLN A 733 0.21 37.85 -26.34
CA GLN A 733 0.88 38.40 -27.53
C GLN A 733 0.21 39.66 -28.10
#